data_AF-A0A2N2B3H7-F1
#
_entry.id   AF-A0A2N2B3H7-F1
#
_cell.length_a   1.000
_cell.length_b   1.000
_cell.length_c   1.000
_cell.angle_alpha   90.00
_cell.angle_beta   90.00
_cell.angle_gamma   90.00
#
_symmetry.space_group_name_H-M   'P 1'
#
loop_
_entity.id
_entity.type
_entity.pdbx_description
1 polymer ?
#
loop_
_entity_poly.entity_id
_entity_poly.type
_entity_poly.pdbx_seq_one_letter_code
_entity_poly.pdbx_strand_id
1 'polypeptide(L)'
;MENTYHLDTPMPVLSETELILHVEKGRSYSGKLEIFNKGEGLFTGIIESVCNIITLKDSIIKGNHCVIEYNVNNSLCSTNEINEDTIIITYKGGELLVPVKITLFEKEVIQLNKKYRPRTSDKKVSIELDQKSYHCDDRGVLTIINPFSEKLEITLKPIDEYVVFNEKQFQVMNSKQVDISFKITKLDKILGKVPLKTTPEIALKFNVQIKQGTKINEVHMCTYITDLDKLPSKRKITSSKDYKNKTIEIYRQYCDTVWQGNKNKSSDDLLDKLKALINYDKTNIDLRLAYCILTIEYNKKELTMKEINNIDRYLLYYDKEHLEVSDILLLLLEIIKGESIQELVGNWKMNNRKSWLKILLKNKYLPHNVKGYEDYRAIYHFGEKNRLLFSEAVVLMNSNPQIPFEEDAFYKALLNWAIAKNAVGPKWLKKIENSQPLLIQYNNINEHIATKLYLIDDNKNMLILICSFYIKMNRMDDDALIIYNRALFEKCRIIGLEEKYIQASYYNNQMLKLEYFKLSFNVQLLDKKYKMFFYLNLITQKERYKNLYYYHYKETESMEAVCFKDNLMPDNHIEKTIYIKYLIDHNQLDCIISLFEARKVEDISEQLMEEMILIVERAHPNYAIHMAREAYNNYNFQPRVLEILSRGFKGTISELLEFNKVLTINDIFSKDIVEEILFKSILTRKCFDEVMDVYAKYYSIEDNQIIHQWMRHHIVAQILIEENKISGHIIKLLEDIVESQVDFGMYLALLKVYMKGAPKREELTLRIIKELTNAGIYFSWYIQLVPENFLGERHRIQQYFEYNSNTSKKVIFNYRLDDDQQFKSVEMKHVALGLYVANIIMFYNEEIQYYIEDIDTENMVDIKSSGLFVKKDIIEQQKLESLFDLINTIEISKELKDITSLHRTVEHYINISSKEIEKITIL
;
A
#
# COMPACT_ATOMS: atom_id res chain seq x y z
N MET A 1 36.16 -24.86 -14.86
CA MET A 1 35.37 -26.11 -14.89
C MET A 1 35.84 -26.92 -16.08
N GLU A 2 36.13 -28.21 -15.92
CA GLU A 2 36.48 -29.09 -17.05
C GLU A 2 35.32 -29.11 -18.07
N ASN A 3 35.65 -29.18 -19.36
CA ASN A 3 34.76 -29.12 -20.53
C ASN A 3 33.82 -30.34 -20.65
N THR A 4 33.33 -30.88 -19.54
CA THR A 4 32.60 -32.14 -19.48
C THR A 4 31.17 -31.87 -19.03
N TYR A 5 30.23 -31.96 -19.96
CA TYR A 5 28.81 -31.81 -19.67
C TYR A 5 28.18 -33.16 -19.28
N HIS A 6 28.81 -33.88 -18.35
CA HIS A 6 28.22 -35.08 -17.75
C HIS A 6 27.12 -34.72 -16.75
N LEU A 7 26.04 -35.50 -16.77
CA LEU A 7 24.84 -35.41 -15.94
C LEU A 7 25.04 -36.08 -14.56
N ASP A 8 26.14 -35.77 -13.87
CA ASP A 8 26.26 -36.17 -12.48
C ASP A 8 25.17 -35.44 -11.68
N THR A 9 24.34 -36.18 -10.95
CA THR A 9 23.25 -35.65 -10.12
C THR A 9 23.64 -35.72 -8.64
N PRO A 10 24.42 -34.75 -8.13
CA PRO A 10 24.78 -34.73 -6.72
C PRO A 10 23.52 -34.49 -5.88
N MET A 11 23.38 -35.28 -4.80
CA MET A 11 22.29 -35.17 -3.84
C MET A 11 22.85 -34.85 -2.45
N PRO A 12 23.19 -33.57 -2.19
CA PRO A 12 23.74 -33.15 -0.90
C PRO A 12 22.71 -33.31 0.24
N VAL A 13 23.19 -33.82 1.37
CA VAL A 13 22.46 -33.95 2.63
C VAL A 13 23.29 -33.26 3.71
N LEU A 14 22.69 -32.26 4.35
CA LEU A 14 23.29 -31.51 5.45
C LEU A 14 23.13 -32.25 6.78
N SER A 15 24.11 -32.12 7.68
CA SER A 15 23.98 -32.58 9.06
C SER A 15 22.92 -31.79 9.84
N GLU A 16 22.79 -30.49 9.53
CA GLU A 16 21.85 -29.56 10.16
C GLU A 16 21.16 -28.72 9.09
N THR A 17 19.83 -28.59 9.16
CA THR A 17 19.03 -27.79 8.22
C THR A 17 18.87 -26.34 8.67
N GLU A 18 19.13 -26.04 9.93
CA GLU A 18 19.15 -24.71 10.51
C GLU A 18 20.21 -24.64 11.61
N LEU A 19 20.89 -23.50 11.76
CA LEU A 19 21.86 -23.28 12.83
C LEU A 19 21.26 -22.31 13.86
N ILE A 20 21.11 -22.76 15.11
CA ILE A 20 20.68 -21.91 16.22
C ILE A 20 21.84 -21.74 17.19
N LEU A 21 22.44 -20.55 17.19
CA LEU A 21 23.66 -20.23 17.92
C LEU A 21 23.35 -19.31 19.10
N HIS A 22 23.84 -19.69 20.27
CA HIS A 22 23.82 -18.88 21.48
C HIS A 22 25.27 -18.50 21.79
N VAL A 23 25.62 -17.22 21.57
CA VAL A 23 27.00 -16.75 21.68
C VAL A 23 27.12 -15.74 22.82
N GLU A 24 28.11 -15.93 23.69
CA GLU A 24 28.41 -14.99 24.77
C GLU A 24 29.19 -13.79 24.21
N LYS A 25 28.72 -12.56 24.50
CA LYS A 25 29.33 -11.33 24.01
C LYS A 25 30.83 -11.29 24.33
N GLY A 26 31.67 -11.13 23.31
CA GLY A 26 33.13 -11.04 23.46
C GLY A 26 33.89 -12.37 23.42
N ARG A 27 33.22 -13.53 23.29
CA ARG A 27 33.88 -14.82 23.05
C ARG A 27 33.84 -15.19 21.56
N SER A 28 34.95 -15.70 21.03
CA SER A 28 35.00 -16.27 19.68
C SER A 28 34.25 -17.60 19.66
N TYR A 29 33.27 -17.74 18.77
CA TYR A 29 32.54 -18.98 18.54
C TYR A 29 32.93 -19.59 17.20
N SER A 30 33.27 -20.88 17.20
CA SER A 30 33.60 -21.66 16.01
C SER A 30 32.74 -22.92 15.97
N GLY A 31 32.15 -23.24 14.83
CA GLY A 31 31.34 -24.43 14.61
C GLY A 31 31.73 -25.19 13.34
N LYS A 32 31.08 -26.34 13.13
CA LYS A 32 31.26 -27.19 11.96
C LYS A 32 29.89 -27.63 11.43
N LEU A 33 29.73 -27.63 10.12
CA LEU A 33 28.55 -28.12 9.40
C LEU A 33 29.01 -29.17 8.40
N GLU A 34 28.41 -30.37 8.40
CA GLU A 34 28.83 -31.46 7.52
C GLU A 34 27.86 -31.61 6.34
N ILE A 35 28.41 -31.91 5.15
CA ILE A 35 27.65 -32.19 3.94
C ILE A 35 28.06 -33.53 3.37
N PHE A 36 27.06 -34.37 3.11
CA PHE A 36 27.21 -35.69 2.53
C PHE A 36 26.56 -35.75 1.15
N ASN A 37 27.29 -36.16 0.12
CA ASN A 37 26.71 -36.45 -1.19
C ASN A 37 26.16 -37.88 -1.20
N LYS A 38 24.85 -38.03 -1.37
CA LYS A 38 24.19 -39.33 -1.57
C LYS A 38 23.91 -39.65 -3.04
N GLY A 39 24.20 -38.72 -3.94
CA GLY A 39 23.98 -38.86 -5.39
C GLY A 39 25.22 -39.40 -6.12
N GLU A 40 25.17 -39.33 -7.46
CA GLU A 40 26.27 -39.75 -8.33
C GLU A 40 27.29 -38.60 -8.51
N GLY A 41 28.55 -38.97 -8.78
CA GLY A 41 29.64 -38.02 -8.98
C GLY A 41 30.19 -37.39 -7.68
N LEU A 42 31.18 -36.50 -7.83
CA LEU A 42 31.74 -35.72 -6.73
C LEU A 42 30.93 -34.43 -6.55
N PHE A 43 30.48 -34.16 -5.32
CA PHE A 43 29.85 -32.88 -5.00
C PHE A 43 30.88 -31.75 -5.10
N THR A 44 30.52 -30.66 -5.79
CA THR A 44 31.28 -29.42 -5.86
C THR A 44 30.31 -28.25 -5.71
N GLY A 45 30.58 -27.35 -4.77
CA GLY A 45 29.75 -26.19 -4.52
C GLY A 45 30.52 -25.02 -3.93
N ILE A 46 29.92 -23.84 -4.00
CA ILE A 46 30.41 -22.60 -3.41
C ILE A 46 29.54 -22.25 -2.22
N ILE A 47 30.17 -21.76 -1.17
CA ILE A 47 29.50 -21.45 0.10
C ILE A 47 29.71 -19.99 0.44
N GLU A 48 28.61 -19.31 0.73
CA GLU A 48 28.61 -17.88 1.04
C GLU A 48 27.69 -17.60 2.23
N SER A 49 28.06 -16.67 3.09
CA SER A 49 27.16 -16.06 4.07
C SER A 49 26.56 -14.80 3.47
N VAL A 50 25.23 -14.66 3.59
CA VAL A 50 24.49 -13.50 3.06
C VAL A 50 24.89 -12.23 3.80
N CYS A 51 24.76 -12.21 5.13
CA CYS A 51 24.99 -11.02 5.98
C CYS A 51 26.45 -10.84 6.42
N ASN A 52 27.35 -11.77 6.04
CA ASN A 52 28.74 -11.83 6.50
C ASN A 52 28.89 -11.88 8.03
N ILE A 53 27.82 -12.22 8.76
CA ILE A 53 27.86 -12.45 10.21
C ILE A 53 28.61 -13.76 10.47
N ILE A 54 28.39 -14.75 9.61
CA ILE A 54 29.19 -15.97 9.59
C ILE A 54 30.37 -15.82 8.65
N THR A 55 31.56 -16.03 9.20
CA THR A 55 32.80 -16.13 8.44
C THR A 55 33.11 -17.59 8.17
N LEU A 56 33.16 -17.94 6.88
CA LEU A 56 33.45 -19.29 6.41
C LEU A 56 34.95 -19.41 6.16
N LYS A 57 35.55 -20.52 6.57
CA LYS A 57 36.99 -20.76 6.36
C LYS A 57 37.32 -21.05 4.89
N ASP A 58 36.45 -21.82 4.24
CA ASP A 58 36.58 -22.21 2.84
C ASP A 58 35.38 -21.66 2.04
N SER A 59 35.64 -21.11 0.86
CA SER A 59 34.61 -20.61 -0.06
C SER A 59 34.15 -21.66 -1.08
N ILE A 60 34.92 -22.74 -1.25
CA ILE A 60 34.67 -23.82 -2.20
C ILE A 60 34.78 -25.15 -1.47
N ILE A 61 33.80 -26.03 -1.69
CA ILE A 61 33.83 -27.41 -1.19
C ILE A 61 33.78 -28.41 -2.33
N LYS A 62 34.54 -29.50 -2.18
CA LYS A 62 34.62 -30.61 -3.13
C LYS A 62 34.78 -31.93 -2.40
N GLY A 63 33.97 -32.92 -2.78
CA GLY A 63 34.06 -34.30 -2.27
C GLY A 63 32.71 -34.85 -1.80
N ASN A 64 32.64 -36.16 -1.55
CA ASN A 64 31.41 -36.82 -1.11
C ASN A 64 31.10 -36.60 0.38
N HIS A 65 32.08 -36.15 1.16
CA HIS A 65 31.92 -35.70 2.53
C HIS A 65 32.76 -34.44 2.72
N CYS A 66 32.11 -33.33 3.07
CA CYS A 66 32.74 -32.04 3.27
C CYS A 66 32.39 -31.50 4.66
N VAL A 67 33.37 -30.92 5.35
CA VAL A 67 33.19 -30.27 6.66
C VAL A 67 33.39 -28.77 6.48
N ILE A 68 32.34 -27.99 6.69
CA ILE A 68 32.34 -26.53 6.59
C ILE A 68 32.64 -25.97 7.98
N GLU A 69 33.83 -25.40 8.15
CA GLU A 69 34.21 -24.72 9.38
C GLU A 69 33.80 -23.24 9.30
N TYR A 70 33.11 -22.76 10.33
CA TYR A 70 32.59 -21.40 10.38
C TYR A 70 32.83 -20.72 11.74
N ASN A 71 33.04 -19.41 11.73
CA ASN A 71 33.16 -18.57 12.93
C ASN A 71 32.12 -17.46 12.94
N VAL A 72 31.61 -17.11 14.11
CA VAL A 72 30.66 -16.00 14.28
C VAL A 72 31.42 -14.69 14.46
N ASN A 73 31.12 -13.70 13.61
CA ASN A 73 31.64 -12.35 13.75
C ASN A 73 30.75 -11.52 14.68
N ASN A 74 31.17 -11.41 15.94
CA ASN A 74 30.43 -10.68 16.97
C ASN A 74 30.29 -9.17 16.68
N SER A 75 31.10 -8.58 15.80
CA SER A 75 31.07 -7.13 15.52
C SER A 75 29.91 -6.70 14.62
N LEU A 76 29.13 -7.64 14.10
CA LEU A 76 27.99 -7.39 13.21
C LEU A 76 26.66 -7.81 13.87
N CYS A 77 26.66 -8.08 15.18
CA CYS A 77 25.51 -8.61 15.89
C CYS A 77 25.08 -7.69 17.03
N SER A 78 23.79 -7.40 17.10
CA SER A 78 23.18 -6.68 18.21
C SER A 78 22.98 -7.61 19.43
N THR A 79 23.20 -7.09 20.63
CA THR A 79 23.05 -7.83 21.89
C THR A 79 21.60 -8.02 22.30
N ASN A 80 21.27 -9.21 22.82
CA ASN A 80 19.96 -9.65 23.32
C ASN A 80 18.83 -9.68 22.27
N GLU A 81 19.17 -9.61 20.99
CA GLU A 81 18.27 -9.79 19.86
C GLU A 81 18.62 -11.04 19.04
N ILE A 82 17.66 -11.50 18.23
CA ILE A 82 17.90 -12.57 17.24
C ILE A 82 18.47 -11.91 15.99
N ASN A 83 19.74 -12.15 15.73
CA ASN A 83 20.39 -11.78 14.48
C ASN A 83 20.23 -12.94 13.48
N GLU A 84 19.83 -12.63 12.25
CA GLU A 84 19.60 -13.63 11.22
C GLU A 84 20.65 -13.52 10.11
N ASP A 85 21.20 -14.67 9.73
CA ASP A 85 22.08 -14.83 8.57
C ASP A 85 21.61 -16.07 7.79
N THR A 86 22.05 -16.21 6.54
CA THR A 86 21.79 -17.41 5.74
C THR A 86 23.08 -17.82 5.07
N ILE A 87 23.44 -19.10 5.22
CA ILE A 87 24.50 -19.71 4.42
C ILE A 87 23.87 -20.26 3.16
N ILE A 88 24.32 -19.77 2.01
CA ILE A 88 23.91 -20.24 0.68
C ILE A 88 24.99 -21.19 0.17
N ILE A 89 24.58 -22.39 -0.23
CA ILE A 89 25.44 -23.36 -0.91
C ILE A 89 24.94 -23.51 -2.34
N THR A 90 25.68 -22.94 -3.29
CA THR A 90 25.37 -23.03 -4.72
C THR A 90 26.15 -24.19 -5.34
N TYR A 91 25.47 -25.12 -5.99
CA TYR A 91 26.07 -26.33 -6.57
C TYR A 91 25.33 -26.73 -7.87
N LYS A 92 25.83 -27.77 -8.55
CA LYS A 92 25.29 -28.23 -9.85
C LYS A 92 23.80 -28.63 -9.86
N GLY A 93 23.18 -28.84 -8.70
CA GLY A 93 21.76 -29.16 -8.55
C GLY A 93 20.87 -27.99 -8.09
N GLY A 94 21.44 -26.80 -7.86
CA GLY A 94 20.69 -25.62 -7.40
C GLY A 94 21.33 -24.93 -6.20
N GLU A 95 20.49 -24.30 -5.38
CA GLU A 95 20.89 -23.56 -4.18
C GLU A 95 20.28 -24.23 -2.94
N LEU A 96 21.10 -24.47 -1.92
CA LEU A 96 20.66 -24.87 -0.58
C LEU A 96 20.81 -23.69 0.37
N LEU A 97 19.80 -23.47 1.20
CA LEU A 97 19.77 -22.41 2.20
C LEU A 97 19.84 -23.03 3.59
N VAL A 98 20.82 -22.60 4.38
CA VAL A 98 20.92 -22.94 5.80
C VAL A 98 20.68 -21.65 6.59
N PRO A 99 19.45 -21.42 7.08
CA PRO A 99 19.16 -20.27 7.92
C PRO A 99 19.93 -20.39 9.24
N VAL A 100 20.45 -19.26 9.70
CA VAL A 100 21.23 -19.16 10.92
C VAL A 100 20.64 -18.09 11.83
N LYS A 101 20.30 -18.48 13.06
CA LYS A 101 19.79 -17.59 14.10
C LYS A 101 20.81 -17.47 15.21
N ILE A 102 21.32 -16.27 15.42
CA ILE A 102 22.36 -15.98 16.39
C ILE A 102 21.77 -15.09 17.48
N THR A 103 21.82 -15.56 18.72
CA THR A 103 21.45 -14.76 19.88
C THR A 103 22.70 -14.48 20.69
N LEU A 104 23.10 -13.21 20.71
CA LEU A 104 24.08 -12.73 21.65
C LEU A 104 23.40 -12.51 22.99
N PHE A 105 23.86 -13.18 24.04
CA PHE A 105 23.31 -12.97 25.38
C PHE A 105 24.35 -12.32 26.29
N GLU A 106 23.91 -11.27 26.97
CA GLU A 106 24.49 -10.87 28.24
C GLU A 106 23.83 -11.71 29.33
N LYS A 107 24.62 -12.25 30.25
CA LYS A 107 24.14 -13.27 31.18
C LYS A 107 23.15 -12.65 32.18
N GLU A 108 21.84 -12.70 31.90
CA GLU A 108 20.78 -12.78 32.92
C GLU A 108 19.38 -13.21 32.43
N VAL A 109 18.89 -14.25 33.12
CA VAL A 109 17.55 -14.82 33.38
C VAL A 109 16.32 -14.42 32.53
N ILE A 110 15.72 -15.45 31.92
CA ILE A 110 14.48 -15.48 31.12
C ILE A 110 13.20 -15.38 31.99
N GLN A 111 12.13 -14.75 31.47
CA GLN A 111 10.76 -15.25 31.61
C GLN A 111 9.86 -14.94 30.39
N LEU A 112 9.14 -15.99 29.93
CA LEU A 112 8.24 -16.06 28.76
C LEU A 112 6.79 -15.71 29.11
N ASN A 113 5.99 -15.21 28.14
CA ASN A 113 4.74 -15.88 27.70
C ASN A 113 3.99 -15.23 26.51
N LYS A 114 3.40 -16.09 25.67
CA LYS A 114 2.67 -15.87 24.41
C LYS A 114 1.12 -15.80 24.61
N LYS A 115 0.35 -15.20 23.67
CA LYS A 115 -0.58 -15.88 22.69
C LYS A 115 -1.76 -15.02 22.15
N TYR A 116 -2.04 -15.27 20.86
CA TYR A 116 -3.07 -14.79 19.91
C TYR A 116 -4.51 -15.39 20.09
N ARG A 117 -5.54 -14.82 19.41
CA ARG A 117 -6.48 -15.51 18.44
C ARG A 117 -7.60 -14.63 17.78
N PRO A 118 -8.22 -15.07 16.64
CA PRO A 118 -8.97 -14.26 15.64
C PRO A 118 -10.53 -14.40 15.64
N ARG A 119 -11.24 -13.71 14.71
CA ARG A 119 -12.72 -13.73 14.51
C ARG A 119 -13.16 -14.31 13.15
N THR A 120 -14.27 -15.05 13.13
CA THR A 120 -15.01 -15.54 11.93
C THR A 120 -16.52 -15.21 12.00
N SER A 121 -17.17 -15.13 10.84
CA SER A 121 -18.53 -14.63 10.58
C SER A 121 -19.55 -15.72 10.25
N ASP A 122 -20.80 -15.62 10.76
CA ASP A 122 -21.94 -16.49 10.38
C ASP A 122 -23.13 -15.69 9.82
N LYS A 123 -23.75 -16.21 8.74
CA LYS A 123 -24.89 -15.61 8.00
C LYS A 123 -26.25 -15.88 8.71
N LYS A 124 -27.17 -14.90 8.74
CA LYS A 124 -28.51 -14.97 9.37
C LYS A 124 -29.67 -14.81 8.37
N VAL A 125 -30.83 -15.39 8.71
CA VAL A 125 -32.13 -15.36 8.00
C VAL A 125 -32.78 -13.97 8.09
N SER A 126 -33.34 -13.44 6.99
CA SER A 126 -34.02 -12.13 6.93
C SER A 126 -35.54 -12.26 6.73
N ILE A 127 -36.34 -11.48 7.48
CA ILE A 127 -37.82 -11.41 7.39
C ILE A 127 -38.20 -9.94 7.17
N GLU A 128 -39.05 -9.64 6.19
CA GLU A 128 -39.48 -8.27 5.82
C GLU A 128 -40.95 -8.00 6.19
N LEU A 129 -41.26 -6.79 6.67
CA LEU A 129 -42.59 -6.33 7.08
C LEU A 129 -43.00 -5.08 6.28
N ASP A 130 -44.22 -5.05 5.73
CA ASP A 130 -44.76 -3.89 4.99
C ASP A 130 -45.68 -3.05 5.91
N GLN A 131 -45.54 -1.72 5.94
CA GLN A 131 -46.22 -0.82 6.88
C GLN A 131 -47.10 0.24 6.18
N LYS A 132 -48.43 0.25 6.43
CA LYS A 132 -49.31 1.42 6.20
C LYS A 132 -50.55 1.51 7.14
N SER A 133 -50.66 2.67 7.80
CA SER A 133 -51.85 3.49 8.20
C SER A 133 -52.90 2.97 9.20
N TYR A 134 -53.56 3.92 9.92
CA TYR A 134 -54.39 3.65 11.11
C TYR A 134 -55.88 4.07 11.04
N HIS A 135 -56.80 3.15 11.40
CA HIS A 135 -58.15 3.36 11.98
C HIS A 135 -58.45 2.26 13.04
N CYS A 136 -59.45 2.47 13.90
CA CYS A 136 -59.82 1.46 14.90
C CYS A 136 -60.20 0.13 14.21
N ASP A 137 -59.55 -0.98 14.59
CA ASP A 137 -59.53 -2.31 13.95
C ASP A 137 -58.61 -2.49 12.72
N ASP A 138 -57.41 -1.88 12.70
CA ASP A 138 -56.45 -2.10 11.62
C ASP A 138 -55.96 -3.54 11.53
N ARG A 139 -55.87 -4.01 10.28
CA ARG A 139 -55.30 -5.28 9.88
C ARG A 139 -54.03 -5.02 9.06
N GLY A 140 -52.90 -5.55 9.49
CA GLY A 140 -51.65 -5.59 8.73
C GLY A 140 -51.34 -7.01 8.24
N VAL A 141 -50.44 -7.15 7.27
CA VAL A 141 -50.02 -8.44 6.74
C VAL A 141 -48.53 -8.63 7.02
N LEU A 142 -48.18 -9.68 7.78
CA LEU A 142 -46.80 -10.11 7.99
C LEU A 142 -46.41 -11.13 6.91
N THR A 143 -45.41 -10.81 6.11
CA THR A 143 -44.85 -11.74 5.11
C THR A 143 -43.60 -12.40 5.69
N ILE A 144 -43.55 -13.72 5.68
CA ILE A 144 -42.39 -14.49 6.10
C ILE A 144 -41.84 -15.24 4.89
N ILE A 145 -40.54 -15.07 4.63
CA ILE A 145 -39.84 -15.70 3.50
C ILE A 145 -38.85 -16.70 4.08
N ASN A 146 -38.91 -17.94 3.60
CA ASN A 146 -37.95 -18.98 3.91
C ASN A 146 -36.93 -19.08 2.77
N PRO A 147 -35.68 -18.64 3.01
CA PRO A 147 -34.63 -18.72 2.00
C PRO A 147 -33.99 -20.12 1.90
N PHE A 148 -34.39 -21.10 2.74
CA PHE A 148 -33.84 -22.46 2.75
C PHE A 148 -34.78 -23.45 2.06
N SER A 149 -34.21 -24.51 1.49
CA SER A 149 -34.94 -25.59 0.82
C SER A 149 -35.68 -26.55 1.76
N GLU A 150 -35.54 -26.37 3.08
CA GLU A 150 -36.18 -27.19 4.11
C GLU A 150 -37.40 -26.49 4.71
N LYS A 151 -38.41 -27.26 5.16
CA LYS A 151 -39.61 -26.72 5.81
C LYS A 151 -39.30 -26.13 7.19
N LEU A 152 -39.65 -24.86 7.41
CA LEU A 152 -39.55 -24.20 8.71
C LEU A 152 -40.89 -24.23 9.45
N GLU A 153 -40.89 -24.63 10.73
CA GLU A 153 -42.03 -24.48 11.64
C GLU A 153 -41.93 -23.14 12.37
N ILE A 154 -42.93 -22.27 12.20
CA ILE A 154 -42.94 -20.93 12.78
C ILE A 154 -44.07 -20.81 13.81
N THR A 155 -43.75 -20.28 14.99
CA THR A 155 -44.70 -19.95 16.06
C THR A 155 -44.61 -18.46 16.41
N LEU A 156 -45.73 -17.73 16.32
CA LEU A 156 -45.86 -16.32 16.68
C LEU A 156 -46.47 -16.17 18.07
N LYS A 157 -45.80 -15.42 18.95
CA LYS A 157 -46.25 -15.13 20.33
C LYS A 157 -46.32 -13.61 20.55
N PRO A 158 -47.50 -13.01 20.75
CA PRO A 158 -47.59 -11.58 21.07
C PRO A 158 -46.97 -11.31 22.45
N ILE A 159 -46.20 -10.23 22.56
CA ILE A 159 -45.70 -9.74 23.86
C ILE A 159 -46.66 -8.67 24.39
N ASP A 160 -47.08 -7.74 23.53
CA ASP A 160 -48.08 -6.74 23.89
C ASP A 160 -49.49 -7.29 23.69
N GLU A 161 -50.34 -7.11 24.70
CA GLU A 161 -51.71 -7.66 24.76
C GLU A 161 -52.65 -7.16 23.65
N TYR A 162 -52.27 -6.06 22.99
CA TYR A 162 -53.04 -5.42 21.93
C TYR A 162 -52.76 -5.99 20.54
N VAL A 163 -51.80 -6.91 20.39
CA VAL A 163 -51.41 -7.54 19.11
C VAL A 163 -52.08 -8.92 18.98
N VAL A 164 -52.85 -9.12 17.92
CA VAL A 164 -53.58 -10.38 17.67
C VAL A 164 -53.21 -10.94 16.30
N PHE A 165 -52.68 -12.17 16.27
CA PHE A 165 -52.39 -12.92 15.04
C PHE A 165 -53.58 -13.80 14.67
N ASN A 166 -53.96 -13.81 13.39
CA ASN A 166 -54.99 -14.73 12.90
C ASN A 166 -54.51 -16.19 12.89
N GLU A 167 -53.22 -16.42 12.65
CA GLU A 167 -52.62 -17.76 12.67
C GLU A 167 -51.31 -17.70 13.50
N LYS A 168 -51.22 -18.55 14.54
CA LYS A 168 -50.11 -18.50 15.51
C LYS A 168 -49.03 -19.54 15.25
N GLN A 169 -49.34 -20.64 14.57
CA GLN A 169 -48.39 -21.71 14.25
C GLN A 169 -48.63 -22.23 12.84
N PHE A 170 -47.58 -22.29 12.02
CA PHE A 170 -47.68 -22.74 10.63
C PHE A 170 -46.31 -23.13 10.07
N GLN A 171 -46.30 -23.86 8.95
CA GLN A 171 -45.08 -24.25 8.23
C GLN A 171 -44.86 -23.37 6.99
N VAL A 172 -43.59 -23.00 6.71
CA VAL A 172 -43.20 -22.17 5.57
C VAL A 172 -42.17 -22.90 4.70
N MET A 173 -42.49 -23.09 3.42
CA MET A 173 -41.58 -23.65 2.40
C MET A 173 -40.80 -22.54 1.68
N ASN A 174 -41.50 -21.57 1.08
CA ASN A 174 -40.89 -20.47 0.31
C ASN A 174 -41.27 -19.10 0.89
N SER A 175 -42.56 -18.77 0.94
CA SER A 175 -43.06 -17.59 1.64
C SER A 175 -44.49 -17.80 2.11
N LYS A 176 -44.89 -17.16 3.21
CA LYS A 176 -46.25 -17.18 3.74
C LYS A 176 -46.63 -15.83 4.34
N GLN A 177 -47.86 -15.39 4.10
CA GLN A 177 -48.43 -14.17 4.65
C GLN A 177 -49.40 -14.49 5.80
N VAL A 178 -49.36 -13.69 6.86
CA VAL A 178 -50.20 -13.84 8.05
C VAL A 178 -50.80 -12.50 8.43
N ASP A 179 -52.12 -12.48 8.57
CA ASP A 179 -52.84 -11.29 9.02
C ASP A 179 -52.64 -11.03 10.52
N ILE A 180 -52.37 -9.77 10.85
CA ILE A 180 -52.20 -9.26 12.21
C ILE A 180 -53.23 -8.16 12.42
N SER A 181 -53.88 -8.12 13.58
CA SER A 181 -54.78 -7.04 13.98
C SER A 181 -54.35 -6.37 15.29
N PHE A 182 -54.59 -5.06 15.41
CA PHE A 182 -54.24 -4.27 16.58
C PHE A 182 -55.48 -3.68 17.25
N LYS A 183 -55.72 -4.01 18.52
CA LYS A 183 -56.91 -3.58 19.27
C LYS A 183 -56.56 -2.65 20.42
N ILE A 184 -56.42 -1.35 20.14
CA ILE A 184 -56.22 -0.29 21.16
C ILE A 184 -57.45 0.62 21.19
N THR A 185 -58.12 0.74 22.34
CA THR A 185 -59.33 1.60 22.44
C THR A 185 -59.00 3.06 22.81
N LYS A 186 -59.93 3.99 22.54
CA LYS A 186 -59.81 5.39 22.99
C LYS A 186 -59.75 5.51 24.51
N LEU A 187 -60.44 4.61 25.22
CA LEU A 187 -60.47 4.60 26.70
C LEU A 187 -59.09 4.21 27.26
N ASP A 188 -58.39 3.27 26.62
CA ASP A 188 -57.04 2.85 27.03
C ASP A 188 -56.02 3.99 26.91
N LYS A 189 -56.20 4.88 25.92
CA LYS A 189 -55.37 6.09 25.75
C LYS A 189 -55.63 7.13 26.83
N ILE A 190 -56.89 7.34 27.21
CA ILE A 190 -57.29 8.32 28.24
C ILE A 190 -56.86 7.83 29.64
N LEU A 191 -56.97 6.53 29.89
CA LEU A 191 -56.59 5.91 31.17
C LEU A 191 -55.07 5.72 31.34
N GLY A 192 -54.26 6.14 30.36
CA GLY A 192 -52.80 6.04 30.42
C GLY A 192 -52.26 4.60 30.39
N LYS A 193 -53.04 3.63 29.92
CA LYS A 193 -52.63 2.21 29.85
C LYS A 193 -51.61 1.93 28.76
N VAL A 194 -51.54 2.79 27.74
CA VAL A 194 -50.47 2.81 26.75
C VAL A 194 -49.50 3.93 27.13
N PRO A 195 -48.19 3.65 27.30
CA PRO A 195 -47.22 4.67 27.69
C PRO A 195 -47.10 5.73 26.59
N LEU A 196 -47.69 6.90 26.83
CA LEU A 196 -47.54 8.09 26.00
C LEU A 196 -46.11 8.60 26.21
N LYS A 197 -45.20 8.26 25.29
CA LYS A 197 -43.86 8.85 25.27
C LYS A 197 -43.94 10.29 24.77
N THR A 198 -42.87 11.04 25.00
CA THR A 198 -42.60 12.41 24.52
C THR A 198 -42.61 12.59 22.99
N THR A 199 -42.98 11.54 22.25
CA THR A 199 -43.07 11.49 20.78
C THR A 199 -44.41 10.84 20.42
N PRO A 200 -45.08 11.27 19.34
CA PRO A 200 -46.42 10.78 19.01
C PRO A 200 -46.47 9.26 18.73
N GLU A 201 -45.34 8.60 18.45
CA GLU A 201 -45.25 7.19 18.05
C GLU A 201 -45.44 6.16 19.19
N ILE A 202 -46.28 5.14 18.97
CA ILE A 202 -46.51 4.00 19.90
C ILE A 202 -45.87 2.73 19.33
N ALA A 203 -44.99 2.06 20.08
CA ALA A 203 -44.32 0.81 19.68
C ALA A 203 -45.01 -0.45 20.23
N LEU A 204 -45.24 -1.47 19.40
CA LEU A 204 -45.88 -2.75 19.74
C LEU A 204 -44.96 -3.95 19.42
N LYS A 205 -44.88 -4.95 20.29
CA LYS A 205 -43.87 -6.04 20.29
C LYS A 205 -44.46 -7.44 20.25
N PHE A 206 -43.74 -8.37 19.61
CA PHE A 206 -44.08 -9.80 19.55
C PHE A 206 -42.84 -10.67 19.23
N ASN A 207 -42.92 -11.97 19.50
CA ASN A 207 -41.85 -12.96 19.27
C ASN A 207 -42.19 -13.93 18.14
N VAL A 208 -41.17 -14.32 17.39
CA VAL A 208 -41.23 -15.33 16.34
C VAL A 208 -40.25 -16.45 16.68
N GLN A 209 -40.77 -17.65 16.93
CA GLN A 209 -39.99 -18.86 17.17
C GLN A 209 -39.94 -19.66 15.87
N ILE A 210 -38.74 -19.98 15.39
CA ILE A 210 -38.48 -20.68 14.14
C ILE A 210 -37.78 -22.00 14.48
N LYS A 211 -38.37 -23.12 14.06
CA LYS A 211 -37.83 -24.46 14.26
C LYS A 211 -37.47 -25.09 12.91
N GLN A 212 -36.21 -25.48 12.78
CA GLN A 212 -35.64 -26.15 11.61
C GLN A 212 -35.04 -27.48 12.07
N GLY A 213 -35.75 -28.59 11.80
CA GLY A 213 -35.38 -29.90 12.32
C GLY A 213 -35.28 -29.91 13.85
N THR A 214 -34.07 -30.07 14.40
CA THR A 214 -33.78 -30.08 15.85
C THR A 214 -33.38 -28.70 16.41
N LYS A 215 -33.15 -27.69 15.56
CA LYS A 215 -32.75 -26.35 16.00
C LYS A 215 -33.96 -25.44 16.17
N ILE A 216 -34.03 -24.75 17.32
CA ILE A 216 -35.08 -23.77 17.65
C ILE A 216 -34.40 -22.41 17.88
N ASN A 217 -34.84 -21.39 17.14
CA ASN A 217 -34.38 -20.01 17.28
C ASN A 217 -35.58 -19.10 17.62
N GLU A 218 -35.44 -18.20 18.58
CA GLU A 218 -36.46 -17.17 18.88
C GLU A 218 -35.95 -15.77 18.49
N VAL A 219 -36.83 -14.96 17.88
CA VAL A 219 -36.54 -13.60 17.40
C VAL A 219 -37.60 -12.64 17.95
N HIS A 220 -37.15 -11.53 18.57
CA HIS A 220 -38.01 -10.47 19.09
C HIS A 220 -38.25 -9.38 18.03
N MET A 221 -39.50 -8.95 17.83
CA MET A 221 -39.92 -7.98 16.80
C MET A 221 -40.75 -6.82 17.39
N CYS A 222 -40.71 -5.65 16.72
CA CYS A 222 -41.43 -4.42 17.10
C CYS A 222 -42.04 -3.71 15.86
N THR A 223 -43.20 -3.04 16.00
CA THR A 223 -43.86 -2.17 14.98
C THR A 223 -44.38 -0.86 15.61
N TYR A 224 -44.73 0.20 14.84
CA TYR A 224 -45.03 1.56 15.34
C TYR A 224 -46.35 2.20 14.81
N ILE A 225 -46.96 3.14 15.55
CA ILE A 225 -48.20 3.88 15.20
C ILE A 225 -48.08 5.42 15.40
N THR A 226 -48.35 6.24 14.34
CA THR A 226 -48.66 7.71 14.19
C THR A 226 -47.66 8.66 13.44
N ASP A 227 -48.18 9.76 12.80
CA ASP A 227 -47.45 10.93 12.23
C ASP A 227 -48.31 12.24 12.26
N LEU A 228 -47.76 13.42 12.65
CA LEU A 228 -48.42 14.77 12.65
C LEU A 228 -48.53 15.38 11.21
N ASP A 229 -49.52 16.22 10.92
CA ASP A 229 -49.73 16.80 9.57
C ASP A 229 -48.50 17.59 9.06
N LYS A 230 -48.11 17.32 7.80
CA LYS A 230 -46.96 17.98 7.14
C LYS A 230 -47.41 19.23 6.38
N LEU A 231 -46.70 20.34 6.58
CA LEU A 231 -46.86 21.54 5.77
C LEU A 231 -46.27 21.34 4.37
N PRO A 232 -46.91 21.83 3.29
CA PRO A 232 -46.38 21.72 1.94
C PRO A 232 -45.15 22.61 1.81
N SER A 233 -43.97 21.98 1.81
CA SER A 233 -42.67 22.64 1.58
C SER A 233 -41.96 21.99 0.40
N LYS A 234 -41.28 22.82 -0.41
CA LYS A 234 -40.41 22.32 -1.51
C LYS A 234 -39.09 21.77 -0.97
N ARG A 235 -38.82 21.96 0.31
CA ARG A 235 -37.54 21.64 0.97
C ARG A 235 -37.74 20.57 2.04
N LYS A 236 -36.74 19.70 2.17
CA LYS A 236 -36.68 18.69 3.22
C LYS A 236 -35.46 18.92 4.08
N ILE A 237 -35.57 18.58 5.35
CA ILE A 237 -34.48 18.58 6.32
C ILE A 237 -34.27 17.14 6.72
N THR A 238 -33.03 16.67 6.60
CA THR A 238 -32.70 15.25 6.71
C THR A 238 -31.87 14.94 7.96
N SER A 239 -31.35 15.95 8.66
CA SER A 239 -30.49 15.75 9.83
C SER A 239 -30.63 16.83 10.90
N SER A 240 -30.27 16.50 12.14
CA SER A 240 -30.31 17.44 13.27
C SER A 240 -29.29 18.59 13.10
N LYS A 241 -28.16 18.30 12.45
CA LYS A 241 -27.15 19.31 12.10
C LYS A 241 -27.70 20.30 11.06
N ASP A 242 -28.39 19.79 10.04
CA ASP A 242 -29.05 20.60 9.01
C ASP A 242 -30.19 21.44 9.59
N TYR A 243 -31.00 20.87 10.50
CA TYR A 243 -32.02 21.60 11.25
C TYR A 243 -31.41 22.79 12.01
N LYS A 244 -30.39 22.56 12.86
CA LYS A 244 -29.72 23.63 13.63
C LYS A 244 -29.13 24.73 12.74
N ASN A 245 -28.53 24.36 11.61
CA ASN A 245 -27.92 25.29 10.66
C ASN A 245 -28.98 26.14 9.94
N LYS A 246 -30.06 25.51 9.44
CA LYS A 246 -31.17 26.22 8.77
C LYS A 246 -31.94 27.12 9.73
N THR A 247 -32.15 26.71 10.98
CA THR A 247 -32.70 27.58 12.02
C THR A 247 -31.85 28.84 12.19
N ILE A 248 -30.52 28.70 12.24
CA ILE A 248 -29.58 29.83 12.33
C ILE A 248 -29.63 30.72 11.08
N GLU A 249 -29.74 30.11 9.89
CA GLU A 249 -29.82 30.81 8.61
C GLU A 249 -31.08 31.68 8.52
N ILE A 250 -32.24 31.15 8.90
CA ILE A 250 -33.49 31.93 8.95
C ILE A 250 -33.35 33.12 9.89
N TYR A 251 -32.76 32.93 11.07
CA TYR A 251 -32.53 34.04 11.98
C TYR A 251 -31.61 35.11 11.36
N ARG A 252 -30.53 34.74 10.67
CA ARG A 252 -29.67 35.69 9.94
C ARG A 252 -30.44 36.45 8.86
N GLN A 253 -31.20 35.74 8.04
CA GLN A 253 -32.02 36.35 6.99
C GLN A 253 -33.09 37.29 7.56
N TYR A 254 -33.65 36.96 8.72
CA TYR A 254 -34.54 37.85 9.47
C TYR A 254 -33.80 39.12 9.94
N CYS A 255 -32.57 38.99 10.47
CA CYS A 255 -31.75 40.16 10.84
C CYS A 255 -31.47 41.06 9.64
N ASP A 256 -31.10 40.47 8.50
CA ASP A 256 -30.77 41.21 7.28
C ASP A 256 -32.00 41.92 6.70
N THR A 257 -33.18 41.30 6.77
CA THR A 257 -34.44 41.93 6.33
C THR A 257 -34.85 43.08 7.24
N VAL A 258 -34.66 42.95 8.56
CA VAL A 258 -34.85 44.05 9.52
C VAL A 258 -33.85 45.18 9.28
N TRP A 259 -32.57 44.85 9.04
CA TRP A 259 -31.48 45.82 8.88
C TRP A 259 -31.55 46.61 7.56
N GLN A 260 -31.98 45.98 6.46
CA GLN A 260 -32.01 46.62 5.14
C GLN A 260 -33.29 47.42 4.85
N GLY A 261 -34.29 47.39 5.74
CA GLY A 261 -35.55 48.13 5.58
C GLY A 261 -36.33 47.82 4.29
N ASN A 262 -36.05 46.69 3.64
CA ASN A 262 -36.44 46.43 2.26
C ASN A 262 -37.56 45.37 2.16
N LYS A 263 -38.71 45.80 1.63
CA LYS A 263 -39.94 45.01 1.42
C LYS A 263 -39.89 43.98 0.27
N ASN A 264 -38.79 43.83 -0.47
CA ASN A 264 -38.82 43.19 -1.79
C ASN A 264 -37.78 42.06 -2.06
N LYS A 265 -37.36 41.28 -1.06
CA LYS A 265 -36.64 40.00 -1.31
C LYS A 265 -37.44 38.80 -0.80
N SER A 266 -37.86 37.97 -1.77
CA SER A 266 -38.70 36.76 -1.71
C SER A 266 -39.22 36.32 -0.33
N SER A 267 -40.35 36.90 0.08
CA SER A 267 -41.13 36.46 1.26
C SER A 267 -41.49 34.97 1.24
N ASP A 268 -41.57 34.36 0.06
CA ASP A 268 -41.86 32.93 -0.12
C ASP A 268 -40.69 32.01 0.25
N ASP A 269 -39.44 32.45 0.08
CA ASP A 269 -38.26 31.62 0.37
C ASP A 269 -38.11 31.37 1.87
N LEU A 270 -38.26 32.44 2.67
CA LEU A 270 -38.15 32.38 4.12
C LEU A 270 -39.30 31.57 4.74
N LEU A 271 -40.53 31.74 4.23
CA LEU A 271 -41.68 30.93 4.62
C LEU A 271 -41.50 29.45 4.27
N ASP A 272 -40.92 29.11 3.10
CA ASP A 272 -40.69 27.71 2.71
C ASP A 272 -39.60 27.04 3.56
N LYS A 273 -38.54 27.77 3.95
CA LYS A 273 -37.54 27.26 4.90
C LYS A 273 -38.15 26.98 6.27
N LEU A 274 -39.04 27.87 6.73
CA LEU A 274 -39.67 27.74 8.03
C LEU A 274 -40.65 26.55 8.07
N LYS A 275 -41.43 26.34 6.99
CA LYS A 275 -42.23 25.12 6.82
C LYS A 275 -41.40 23.84 6.86
N ALA A 276 -40.23 23.83 6.22
CA ALA A 276 -39.32 22.69 6.24
C ALA A 276 -38.80 22.37 7.65
N LEU A 277 -38.55 23.40 8.48
CA LEU A 277 -38.17 23.24 9.89
C LEU A 277 -39.32 22.71 10.74
N ILE A 278 -40.53 23.25 10.58
CA ILE A 278 -41.73 22.74 11.28
C ILE A 278 -41.98 21.27 10.91
N ASN A 279 -41.79 20.89 9.65
CA ASN A 279 -41.94 19.49 9.22
C ASN A 279 -40.93 18.53 9.86
N TYR A 280 -39.75 19.04 10.24
CA TYR A 280 -38.71 18.26 10.89
C TYR A 280 -38.93 18.15 12.40
N ASP A 281 -39.27 19.26 13.07
CA ASP A 281 -39.60 19.31 14.49
C ASP A 281 -41.03 19.83 14.68
N LYS A 282 -41.99 18.90 14.59
CA LYS A 282 -43.42 19.21 14.51
C LYS A 282 -44.01 19.67 15.84
N THR A 283 -43.29 19.45 16.94
CA THR A 283 -43.69 19.79 18.32
C THR A 283 -43.21 21.17 18.77
N ASN A 284 -42.43 21.89 17.96
CA ASN A 284 -41.87 23.19 18.33
C ASN A 284 -42.89 24.34 18.15
N ILE A 285 -43.48 24.79 19.25
CA ILE A 285 -44.50 25.85 19.24
C ILE A 285 -43.94 27.22 18.81
N ASP A 286 -42.72 27.56 19.22
CA ASP A 286 -42.09 28.85 18.91
C ASP A 286 -41.89 29.05 17.39
N LEU A 287 -41.51 28.00 16.68
CA LEU A 287 -41.38 28.04 15.22
C LEU A 287 -42.73 28.24 14.54
N ARG A 288 -43.78 27.59 15.03
CA ARG A 288 -45.14 27.75 14.49
C ARG A 288 -45.70 29.15 14.77
N LEU A 289 -45.44 29.71 15.95
CA LEU A 289 -45.80 31.10 16.27
C LEU A 289 -45.02 32.11 15.43
N ALA A 290 -43.71 31.89 15.22
CA ALA A 290 -42.90 32.71 14.31
C ALA A 290 -43.41 32.67 12.87
N TYR A 291 -43.86 31.48 12.41
CA TYR A 291 -44.53 31.35 11.11
C TYR A 291 -45.77 32.24 11.03
N CYS A 292 -46.64 32.20 12.05
CA CYS A 292 -47.85 33.03 12.11
C CYS A 292 -47.53 34.53 12.05
N ILE A 293 -46.51 35.00 12.78
CA ILE A 293 -46.10 36.41 12.79
C ILE A 293 -45.60 36.85 11.41
N LEU A 294 -44.75 36.04 10.78
CA LEU A 294 -44.23 36.33 9.44
C LEU A 294 -45.33 36.29 8.37
N THR A 295 -46.28 35.34 8.44
CA THR A 295 -47.39 35.31 7.50
C THR A 295 -48.34 36.49 7.68
N ILE A 296 -48.48 37.04 8.89
CA ILE A 296 -49.19 38.31 9.13
C ILE A 296 -48.42 39.49 8.51
N GLU A 297 -47.10 39.60 8.74
CA GLU A 297 -46.26 40.65 8.15
C GLU A 297 -46.30 40.65 6.62
N TYR A 298 -46.41 39.46 6.01
CA TYR A 298 -46.56 39.28 4.57
C TYR A 298 -48.02 39.30 4.06
N ASN A 299 -48.99 39.65 4.91
CA ASN A 299 -50.41 39.79 4.59
C ASN A 299 -51.09 38.49 4.05
N LYS A 300 -50.67 37.31 4.53
CA LYS A 300 -51.20 35.98 4.15
C LYS A 300 -52.13 35.39 5.21
N LYS A 301 -53.31 35.98 5.35
CA LYS A 301 -54.29 35.67 6.42
C LYS A 301 -54.78 34.21 6.43
N GLU A 302 -55.06 33.61 5.26
CA GLU A 302 -55.57 32.23 5.16
C GLU A 302 -54.59 31.16 5.66
N LEU A 303 -53.30 31.33 5.37
CA LEU A 303 -52.27 30.40 5.85
C LEU A 303 -52.09 30.50 7.36
N THR A 304 -52.23 31.71 7.90
CA THR A 304 -52.17 31.96 9.34
C THR A 304 -53.35 31.26 10.04
N MET A 305 -54.57 31.38 9.51
CA MET A 305 -55.76 30.71 10.05
C MET A 305 -55.66 29.18 10.03
N LYS A 306 -55.14 28.58 8.93
CA LYS A 306 -54.94 27.13 8.84
C LYS A 306 -53.97 26.62 9.91
N GLU A 307 -52.89 27.36 10.16
CA GLU A 307 -51.91 26.96 11.16
C GLU A 307 -52.44 27.13 12.59
N ILE A 308 -53.18 28.20 12.88
CA ILE A 308 -53.85 28.39 14.18
C ILE A 308 -54.77 27.20 14.49
N ASN A 309 -55.61 26.77 13.54
CA ASN A 309 -56.49 25.61 13.70
C ASN A 309 -55.72 24.29 13.90
N ASN A 310 -54.56 24.12 13.25
CA ASN A 310 -53.71 22.95 13.44
C ASN A 310 -53.06 22.93 14.83
N ILE A 311 -52.60 24.07 15.33
CA ILE A 311 -52.03 24.19 16.68
C ILE A 311 -53.10 23.85 17.72
N ASP A 312 -54.31 24.39 17.57
CA ASP A 312 -55.45 24.14 18.45
C ASP A 312 -55.87 22.65 18.48
N ARG A 313 -55.91 21.98 17.31
CA ARG A 313 -56.27 20.56 17.19
C ARG A 313 -55.33 19.61 17.96
N TYR A 314 -54.04 19.97 18.08
CA TYR A 314 -53.02 19.15 18.73
C TYR A 314 -52.51 19.79 20.04
N LEU A 315 -53.28 20.71 20.65
CA LEU A 315 -52.86 21.53 21.79
C LEU A 315 -52.35 20.71 23.00
N LEU A 316 -52.90 19.51 23.21
CA LEU A 316 -52.55 18.58 24.29
C LEU A 316 -51.14 17.96 24.14
N TYR A 317 -50.50 18.08 22.97
CA TYR A 317 -49.17 17.53 22.69
C TYR A 317 -48.04 18.56 22.85
N TYR A 318 -48.36 19.81 23.20
CA TYR A 318 -47.37 20.86 23.53
C TYR A 318 -47.26 21.01 25.06
N ASP A 319 -46.05 21.11 25.61
CA ASP A 319 -45.77 21.05 27.06
C ASP A 319 -46.40 22.19 27.89
N LYS A 320 -46.81 21.86 29.14
CA LYS A 320 -47.24 22.58 30.37
C LYS A 320 -47.69 24.07 30.41
N GLU A 321 -47.63 24.88 29.36
CA GLU A 321 -48.01 26.30 29.35
C GLU A 321 -49.28 26.58 28.50
N HIS A 322 -50.26 25.67 28.56
CA HIS A 322 -51.47 25.66 27.72
C HIS A 322 -52.27 26.99 27.69
N LEU A 323 -52.23 27.76 28.77
CA LEU A 323 -52.95 29.04 28.89
C LEU A 323 -52.32 30.17 28.05
N GLU A 324 -50.99 30.29 28.00
CA GLU A 324 -50.31 31.41 27.34
C GLU A 324 -50.37 31.29 25.81
N VAL A 325 -50.29 30.07 25.27
CA VAL A 325 -50.44 29.82 23.82
C VAL A 325 -51.84 30.18 23.36
N SER A 326 -52.86 29.87 24.16
CA SER A 326 -54.26 30.18 23.84
C SER A 326 -54.49 31.70 23.74
N ASP A 327 -53.92 32.48 24.66
CA ASP A 327 -54.00 33.95 24.66
C ASP A 327 -53.26 34.57 23.45
N ILE A 328 -52.09 34.02 23.09
CA ILE A 328 -51.32 34.46 21.91
C ILE A 328 -52.08 34.14 20.62
N LEU A 329 -52.69 32.96 20.50
CA LEU A 329 -53.51 32.61 19.33
C LEU A 329 -54.73 33.54 19.23
N LEU A 330 -55.35 33.92 20.35
CA LEU A 330 -56.44 34.89 20.37
C LEU A 330 -56.00 36.27 19.86
N LEU A 331 -54.86 36.78 20.33
CA LEU A 331 -54.28 38.06 19.87
C LEU A 331 -53.99 38.03 18.36
N LEU A 332 -53.39 36.93 17.87
CA LEU A 332 -53.11 36.76 16.44
C LEU A 332 -54.40 36.70 15.61
N LEU A 333 -55.46 36.08 16.14
CA LEU A 333 -56.80 36.06 15.51
C LEU A 333 -57.42 37.46 15.46
N GLU A 334 -57.29 38.27 16.51
CA GLU A 334 -57.77 39.66 16.56
C GLU A 334 -57.03 40.56 15.56
N ILE A 335 -55.70 40.40 15.44
CA ILE A 335 -54.88 41.09 14.43
C ILE A 335 -55.34 40.71 13.00
N ILE A 336 -55.68 39.45 12.75
CA ILE A 336 -56.19 38.99 11.43
C ILE A 336 -57.55 39.64 11.12
N LYS A 337 -58.42 39.79 12.13
CA LYS A 337 -59.75 40.41 12.04
C LYS A 337 -59.72 41.93 11.85
N GLY A 338 -58.60 42.59 12.16
CA GLY A 338 -58.35 44.00 11.83
C GLY A 338 -58.65 45.01 12.95
N GLU A 339 -58.66 44.57 14.21
CA GLU A 339 -58.85 45.46 15.37
C GLU A 339 -57.60 46.31 15.69
N SER A 340 -57.76 47.40 16.46
CA SER A 340 -56.69 48.37 16.72
C SER A 340 -55.62 47.79 17.67
N ILE A 341 -54.37 47.71 17.19
CA ILE A 341 -53.23 47.10 17.93
C ILE A 341 -52.93 47.88 19.23
N GLN A 342 -53.21 49.18 19.26
CA GLN A 342 -52.93 50.07 20.39
C GLN A 342 -53.86 49.80 21.59
N GLU A 343 -55.14 49.50 21.36
CA GLU A 343 -56.10 49.19 22.42
C GLU A 343 -55.93 47.74 22.93
N LEU A 344 -55.59 46.81 22.04
CA LEU A 344 -55.35 45.40 22.37
C LEU A 344 -54.14 45.19 23.28
N VAL A 345 -52.99 45.83 22.97
CA VAL A 345 -51.77 45.72 23.79
C VAL A 345 -51.92 46.42 25.14
N GLY A 346 -52.75 47.47 25.21
CA GLY A 346 -53.09 48.21 26.42
C GLY A 346 -54.01 47.44 27.38
N ASN A 347 -54.97 46.68 26.85
CA ASN A 347 -55.98 45.94 27.63
C ASN A 347 -55.53 44.54 28.08
N TRP A 348 -54.36 44.08 27.62
CA TRP A 348 -53.86 42.74 27.93
C TRP A 348 -53.36 42.64 29.38
N LYS A 349 -54.17 42.02 30.27
CA LYS A 349 -53.84 41.88 31.70
C LYS A 349 -52.65 40.94 31.90
N MET A 350 -51.57 41.48 32.47
CA MET A 350 -50.35 40.75 32.81
C MET A 350 -50.60 39.76 33.93
N ASN A 351 -50.66 38.47 33.62
CA ASN A 351 -50.66 37.44 34.66
C ASN A 351 -49.35 36.64 34.76
N ASN A 352 -48.40 36.72 33.82
CA ASN A 352 -47.06 36.16 34.02
C ASN A 352 -45.96 36.85 33.17
N ARG A 353 -44.72 36.84 33.70
CA ARG A 353 -43.55 37.64 33.27
C ARG A 353 -42.83 37.12 32.02
N LYS A 354 -43.39 36.18 31.24
CA LYS A 354 -42.75 35.58 30.07
C LYS A 354 -43.32 36.13 28.76
N SER A 355 -42.88 37.31 28.31
CA SER A 355 -43.27 37.75 26.97
C SER A 355 -42.19 38.61 26.32
N TRP A 356 -41.09 37.97 25.92
CA TRP A 356 -40.20 38.49 24.87
C TRP A 356 -41.01 39.01 23.67
N LEU A 357 -42.14 38.36 23.34
CA LEU A 357 -43.08 38.78 22.30
C LEU A 357 -43.66 40.16 22.58
N LYS A 358 -44.09 40.45 23.83
CA LYS A 358 -44.59 41.77 24.22
C LYS A 358 -43.51 42.84 24.14
N ILE A 359 -42.26 42.54 24.49
CA ILE A 359 -41.16 43.53 24.40
C ILE A 359 -40.75 43.78 22.94
N LEU A 360 -40.73 42.73 22.10
CA LEU A 360 -40.55 42.88 20.66
C LEU A 360 -41.66 43.72 20.05
N LEU A 361 -42.93 43.40 20.32
CA LEU A 361 -44.08 44.16 19.82
C LEU A 361 -44.09 45.60 20.38
N LYS A 362 -43.69 45.78 21.65
CA LYS A 362 -43.56 47.11 22.27
C LYS A 362 -42.46 47.94 21.61
N ASN A 363 -41.25 47.41 21.43
CA ASN A 363 -40.14 48.13 20.80
C ASN A 363 -40.37 48.39 19.30
N LYS A 364 -41.13 47.53 18.61
CA LYS A 364 -41.38 47.63 17.17
C LYS A 364 -42.57 48.52 16.81
N TYR A 365 -43.61 48.60 17.67
CA TYR A 365 -44.85 49.33 17.38
C TYR A 365 -45.13 50.56 18.29
N LEU A 366 -44.37 50.78 19.38
CA LEU A 366 -44.49 51.99 20.21
C LEU A 366 -43.31 52.96 20.02
N PRO A 367 -43.56 54.24 19.69
CA PRO A 367 -42.52 55.18 19.25
C PRO A 367 -41.62 55.79 20.34
N HIS A 368 -41.84 55.52 21.64
CA HIS A 368 -41.09 56.17 22.72
C HIS A 368 -40.68 55.22 23.86
N ASN A 369 -39.39 54.83 23.93
CA ASN A 369 -38.69 54.58 25.21
C ASN A 369 -37.15 54.49 25.07
N VAL A 370 -36.45 55.20 25.96
CA VAL A 370 -34.99 55.42 25.97
C VAL A 370 -34.25 54.40 26.88
N LYS A 371 -34.72 53.15 26.97
CA LYS A 371 -34.06 52.10 27.78
C LYS A 371 -33.77 50.79 27.02
N GLY A 372 -33.63 50.86 25.69
CA GLY A 372 -33.50 49.67 24.82
C GLY A 372 -32.45 48.65 25.25
N TYR A 373 -31.21 49.05 25.58
CA TYR A 373 -30.15 48.11 26.00
C TYR A 373 -30.41 47.49 27.38
N GLU A 374 -30.87 48.28 28.35
CA GLU A 374 -31.16 47.82 29.73
C GLU A 374 -32.39 46.90 29.77
N ASP A 375 -33.38 47.12 28.90
CA ASP A 375 -34.54 46.24 28.78
C ASP A 375 -34.14 44.86 28.22
N TYR A 376 -33.27 44.80 27.19
CA TYR A 376 -32.72 43.53 26.69
C TYR A 376 -31.81 42.85 27.73
N ARG A 377 -31.02 43.65 28.46
CA ARG A 377 -30.18 43.17 29.55
C ARG A 377 -31.03 42.55 30.65
N ALA A 378 -32.13 43.17 31.05
CA ALA A 378 -33.03 42.65 32.07
C ALA A 378 -33.64 41.29 31.65
N ILE A 379 -34.15 41.15 30.42
CA ILE A 379 -34.71 39.90 29.89
C ILE A 379 -33.67 38.76 29.92
N TYR A 380 -32.43 39.07 29.53
CA TYR A 380 -31.34 38.09 29.55
C TYR A 380 -31.06 37.56 30.96
N HIS A 381 -31.09 38.45 31.96
CA HIS A 381 -30.88 38.08 33.37
C HIS A 381 -32.08 37.32 33.97
N PHE A 382 -33.29 37.52 33.44
CA PHE A 382 -34.48 36.72 33.78
C PHE A 382 -34.47 35.30 33.19
N GLY A 383 -33.50 34.96 32.33
CA GLY A 383 -33.28 33.61 31.80
C GLY A 383 -33.80 33.38 30.38
N GLU A 384 -34.41 34.38 29.74
CA GLU A 384 -34.87 34.29 28.35
C GLU A 384 -33.72 34.58 27.37
N LYS A 385 -33.19 33.51 26.75
CA LYS A 385 -32.07 33.57 25.79
C LYS A 385 -32.55 33.46 24.34
N ASN A 386 -33.57 34.25 23.96
CA ASN A 386 -34.13 34.19 22.61
C ASN A 386 -33.18 34.84 21.59
N ARG A 387 -32.89 34.11 20.50
CA ARG A 387 -31.96 34.54 19.43
C ARG A 387 -32.45 35.75 18.64
N LEU A 388 -33.77 35.96 18.59
CA LEU A 388 -34.38 37.15 17.97
C LEU A 388 -34.15 38.44 18.79
N LEU A 389 -33.91 38.32 20.10
CA LEU A 389 -33.62 39.48 20.94
C LEU A 389 -32.18 39.96 20.73
N PHE A 390 -31.23 39.04 20.55
CA PHE A 390 -29.83 39.38 20.26
C PHE A 390 -29.67 40.13 18.94
N SER A 391 -30.46 39.81 17.93
CA SER A 391 -30.40 40.51 16.64
C SER A 391 -30.80 41.97 16.74
N GLU A 392 -31.89 42.26 17.44
CA GLU A 392 -32.35 43.63 17.68
C GLU A 392 -31.36 44.40 18.56
N ALA A 393 -30.80 43.73 19.58
CA ALA A 393 -29.77 44.32 20.45
C ALA A 393 -28.48 44.67 19.69
N VAL A 394 -28.05 43.88 18.70
CA VAL A 394 -26.87 44.20 17.87
C VAL A 394 -27.11 45.42 16.97
N VAL A 395 -28.30 45.57 16.39
CA VAL A 395 -28.66 46.76 15.59
C VAL A 395 -28.57 48.03 16.46
N LEU A 396 -29.00 47.92 17.72
CA LEU A 396 -28.87 48.99 18.70
C LEU A 396 -27.39 49.31 19.03
N MET A 397 -26.54 48.30 19.24
CA MET A 397 -25.12 48.51 19.54
C MET A 397 -24.30 49.07 18.37
N ASN A 398 -24.66 48.70 17.14
CA ASN A 398 -24.02 49.26 15.95
C ASN A 398 -24.40 50.73 15.71
N SER A 399 -25.61 51.13 16.10
CA SER A 399 -26.05 52.53 16.01
C SER A 399 -25.48 53.40 17.14
N ASN A 400 -25.38 52.87 18.36
CA ASN A 400 -24.81 53.56 19.52
C ASN A 400 -23.92 52.62 20.40
N PRO A 401 -22.60 52.50 20.13
CA PRO A 401 -21.76 51.53 20.80
C PRO A 401 -21.41 51.94 22.24
N GLN A 402 -21.80 51.09 23.20
CA GLN A 402 -21.45 51.19 24.61
C GLN A 402 -20.50 50.04 25.01
N ILE A 403 -19.50 50.32 25.85
CA ILE A 403 -18.62 49.28 26.44
C ILE A 403 -18.80 49.39 27.96
N PRO A 404 -19.33 48.34 28.63
CA PRO A 404 -19.45 48.33 30.08
C PRO A 404 -18.07 48.48 30.75
N PHE A 405 -18.02 49.28 31.82
CA PHE A 405 -16.80 49.45 32.63
C PHE A 405 -16.59 48.29 33.63
N GLU A 406 -17.64 47.51 33.89
CA GLU A 406 -17.66 46.34 34.78
C GLU A 406 -18.06 45.08 33.99
N GLU A 407 -17.80 43.89 34.56
CA GLU A 407 -18.13 42.61 33.92
C GLU A 407 -19.63 42.48 33.65
N ASP A 408 -20.03 42.47 32.37
CA ASP A 408 -21.42 42.29 31.96
C ASP A 408 -21.62 40.99 31.15
N ALA A 409 -22.34 40.04 31.75
CA ALA A 409 -22.66 38.76 31.14
C ALA A 409 -23.50 38.90 29.86
N PHE A 410 -24.36 39.92 29.79
CA PHE A 410 -25.17 40.20 28.61
C PHE A 410 -24.32 40.74 27.46
N TYR A 411 -23.47 41.74 27.72
CA TYR A 411 -22.52 42.26 26.73
C TYR A 411 -21.62 41.18 26.15
N LYS A 412 -21.09 40.29 27.01
CA LYS A 412 -20.30 39.13 26.58
C LYS A 412 -21.07 38.21 25.65
N ALA A 413 -22.32 37.88 25.99
CA ALA A 413 -23.17 37.04 25.16
C ALA A 413 -23.51 37.72 23.82
N LEU A 414 -23.77 39.02 23.85
CA LEU A 414 -24.09 39.83 22.68
C LEU A 414 -22.89 39.98 21.72
N LEU A 415 -21.70 40.28 22.24
CA LEU A 415 -20.47 40.41 21.44
C LEU A 415 -20.07 39.07 20.82
N ASN A 416 -20.13 37.97 21.58
CA ASN A 416 -19.90 36.62 21.05
C ASN A 416 -20.87 36.29 19.93
N TRP A 417 -22.15 36.63 20.11
CA TRP A 417 -23.17 36.43 19.10
C TRP A 417 -22.90 37.29 17.85
N ALA A 418 -22.57 38.57 18.02
CA ALA A 418 -22.27 39.50 16.93
C ALA A 418 -21.05 39.05 16.09
N ILE A 419 -19.96 38.64 16.75
CA ILE A 419 -18.75 38.12 16.09
C ILE A 419 -19.05 36.83 15.34
N ALA A 420 -19.81 35.91 15.92
CA ALA A 420 -20.23 34.67 15.23
C ALA A 420 -21.13 34.92 14.00
N LYS A 421 -21.66 36.14 13.85
CA LYS A 421 -22.53 36.55 12.76
C LYS A 421 -21.90 37.60 11.84
N ASN A 422 -20.63 37.98 12.04
CA ASN A 422 -19.97 39.09 11.33
C ASN A 422 -20.80 40.38 11.35
N ALA A 423 -21.51 40.65 12.46
CA ALA A 423 -22.46 41.75 12.58
C ALA A 423 -21.90 42.93 13.40
N VAL A 424 -20.58 42.97 13.66
CA VAL A 424 -19.93 44.07 14.37
C VAL A 424 -19.65 45.21 13.39
N GLY A 425 -20.31 46.36 13.60
CA GLY A 425 -20.13 47.54 12.77
C GLY A 425 -18.80 48.27 13.03
N PRO A 426 -18.32 49.09 12.07
CA PRO A 426 -17.01 49.73 12.14
C PRO A 426 -16.87 50.74 13.29
N LYS A 427 -17.98 51.38 13.70
CA LYS A 427 -18.01 52.28 14.87
C LYS A 427 -17.83 51.54 16.18
N TRP A 428 -18.36 50.31 16.28
CA TRP A 428 -18.21 49.47 17.45
C TRP A 428 -16.79 48.89 17.51
N LEU A 429 -16.25 48.42 16.38
CA LEU A 429 -14.90 47.85 16.27
C LEU A 429 -13.79 48.84 16.68
N LYS A 430 -13.80 50.06 16.13
CA LYS A 430 -12.81 51.11 16.47
C LYS A 430 -12.83 51.49 17.95
N LYS A 431 -13.98 51.36 18.62
CA LYS A 431 -14.10 51.65 20.06
C LYS A 431 -13.51 50.52 20.91
N ILE A 432 -13.52 49.28 20.41
CA ILE A 432 -12.88 48.12 21.04
C ILE A 432 -11.34 48.21 20.88
N GLU A 433 -10.85 48.51 19.68
CA GLU A 433 -9.40 48.59 19.37
C GLU A 433 -8.65 49.67 20.19
N ASN A 434 -9.31 50.80 20.45
CA ASN A 434 -8.75 51.92 21.20
C ASN A 434 -8.92 51.79 22.72
N SER A 435 -9.53 50.71 23.21
CA SER A 435 -9.73 50.50 24.64
C SER A 435 -8.50 49.83 25.29
N GLN A 436 -8.25 50.11 26.58
CA GLN A 436 -7.08 49.56 27.27
C GLN A 436 -7.17 48.03 27.37
N PRO A 437 -6.04 47.29 27.23
CA PRO A 437 -6.02 45.82 27.33
C PRO A 437 -6.62 45.28 28.63
N LEU A 438 -6.50 46.03 29.73
CA LEU A 438 -7.11 45.73 31.03
C LEU A 438 -8.64 45.78 30.97
N LEU A 439 -9.24 46.79 30.34
CA LEU A 439 -10.70 46.91 30.16
C LEU A 439 -11.28 45.79 29.26
N ILE A 440 -10.48 45.33 28.31
CA ILE A 440 -10.78 44.18 27.43
C ILE A 440 -10.73 42.87 28.23
N GLN A 441 -9.74 42.74 29.13
CA GLN A 441 -9.61 41.59 30.04
C GLN A 441 -10.71 41.55 31.12
N TYR A 442 -11.11 42.70 31.70
CA TYR A 442 -12.20 42.78 32.68
C TYR A 442 -13.56 42.36 32.09
N ASN A 443 -13.80 42.65 30.81
CA ASN A 443 -14.99 42.18 30.09
C ASN A 443 -14.87 40.73 29.57
N ASN A 444 -13.87 39.99 30.03
CA ASN A 444 -13.67 38.57 29.73
C ASN A 444 -13.65 38.26 28.21
N ILE A 445 -13.02 39.14 27.43
CA ILE A 445 -12.70 38.86 26.03
C ILE A 445 -11.70 37.70 26.02
N ASN A 446 -12.19 36.52 25.68
CA ASN A 446 -11.42 35.30 25.66
C ASN A 446 -10.48 35.27 24.45
N GLU A 447 -9.53 34.35 24.51
CA GLU A 447 -8.59 34.02 23.43
C GLU A 447 -9.27 33.96 22.04
N HIS A 448 -10.44 33.31 21.98
CA HIS A 448 -11.17 33.10 20.74
C HIS A 448 -11.70 34.41 20.11
N ILE A 449 -12.18 35.34 20.94
CA ILE A 449 -12.62 36.65 20.50
C ILE A 449 -11.41 37.48 20.04
N ALA A 450 -10.32 37.48 20.80
CA ALA A 450 -9.11 38.23 20.46
C ALA A 450 -8.50 37.75 19.13
N THR A 451 -8.44 36.44 18.91
CA THR A 451 -7.95 35.84 17.66
C THR A 451 -8.82 36.23 16.47
N LYS A 452 -10.15 36.22 16.64
CA LYS A 452 -11.08 36.62 15.58
C LYS A 452 -11.00 38.12 15.25
N LEU A 453 -10.75 38.97 16.24
CA LEU A 453 -10.55 40.39 16.02
C LEU A 453 -9.22 40.67 15.31
N TYR A 454 -8.16 39.94 15.66
CA TYR A 454 -6.87 40.02 14.97
C TYR A 454 -6.93 39.57 13.50
N LEU A 455 -7.78 38.59 13.16
CA LEU A 455 -8.04 38.21 11.77
C LEU A 455 -8.82 39.27 10.97
N ILE A 456 -9.53 40.17 11.65
CA ILE A 456 -10.29 41.26 11.01
C ILE A 456 -9.39 42.48 10.77
N ASP A 457 -8.50 42.80 11.70
CA ASP A 457 -7.50 43.87 11.55
C ASP A 457 -6.19 43.52 12.28
N ASP A 458 -5.05 43.67 11.58
CA ASP A 458 -3.73 43.12 11.90
C ASP A 458 -3.01 43.98 12.98
N ASN A 459 -3.65 44.15 14.14
CA ASN A 459 -3.29 45.12 15.16
C ASN A 459 -2.32 44.56 16.23
N LYS A 460 -1.24 45.32 16.49
CA LYS A 460 -0.20 45.01 17.50
C LYS A 460 -0.74 44.81 18.92
N ASN A 461 -1.77 45.55 19.34
CA ASN A 461 -2.36 45.40 20.68
C ASN A 461 -3.09 44.07 20.85
N MET A 462 -3.73 43.58 19.78
CA MET A 462 -4.38 42.26 19.78
C MET A 462 -3.35 41.14 19.77
N LEU A 463 -2.24 41.30 19.03
CA LEU A 463 -1.12 40.34 19.04
C LEU A 463 -0.51 40.18 20.44
N ILE A 464 -0.30 41.29 21.16
CA ILE A 464 0.20 41.26 22.55
C ILE A 464 -0.80 40.57 23.48
N LEU A 465 -2.11 40.84 23.32
CA LEU A 465 -3.17 40.23 24.11
C LEU A 465 -3.22 38.71 23.88
N ILE A 466 -3.18 38.26 22.62
CA ILE A 466 -3.18 36.83 22.24
C ILE A 466 -1.93 36.14 22.80
N CYS A 467 -0.74 36.73 22.61
CA CYS A 467 0.50 36.18 23.17
C CYS A 467 0.42 36.06 24.69
N SER A 468 -0.10 37.07 25.39
CA SER A 468 -0.25 37.04 26.85
C SER A 468 -1.19 35.93 27.32
N PHE A 469 -2.26 35.65 26.57
CA PHE A 469 -3.15 34.53 26.84
C PHE A 469 -2.46 33.19 26.62
N TYR A 470 -1.74 33.03 25.51
CA TYR A 470 -1.06 31.77 25.17
C TYR A 470 0.03 31.44 26.19
N ILE A 471 0.80 32.44 26.63
CA ILE A 471 1.80 32.29 27.68
C ILE A 471 1.14 31.89 29.01
N LYS A 472 0.05 32.57 29.40
CA LYS A 472 -0.68 32.26 30.64
C LYS A 472 -1.32 30.87 30.62
N MET A 473 -1.78 30.42 29.45
CA MET A 473 -2.40 29.11 29.23
C MET A 473 -1.39 28.00 28.96
N ASN A 474 -0.08 28.31 28.92
CA ASN A 474 0.99 27.37 28.61
C ASN A 474 0.77 26.64 27.27
N ARG A 475 0.31 27.36 26.23
CA ARG A 475 0.06 26.79 24.90
C ARG A 475 1.34 26.65 24.09
N MET A 476 1.50 25.47 23.48
CA MET A 476 2.72 25.02 22.80
C MET A 476 2.50 24.52 21.38
N ASP A 477 1.27 24.59 20.88
CA ASP A 477 0.83 24.09 19.57
C ASP A 477 1.28 24.96 18.39
N ASP A 478 1.07 24.47 17.16
CA ASP A 478 1.51 25.12 15.91
C ASP A 478 1.00 26.56 15.77
N ASP A 479 -0.27 26.81 16.13
CA ASP A 479 -0.86 28.15 16.09
C ASP A 479 -0.14 29.09 17.07
N ALA A 480 0.19 28.59 18.27
CA ALA A 480 0.95 29.34 19.26
C ALA A 480 2.37 29.65 18.76
N LEU A 481 3.02 28.72 18.07
CA LEU A 481 4.35 28.92 17.50
C LEU A 481 4.36 30.02 16.42
N ILE A 482 3.34 30.08 15.57
CA ILE A 482 3.19 31.15 14.56
C ILE A 482 3.08 32.51 15.25
N ILE A 483 2.23 32.59 16.27
CA ILE A 483 1.99 33.82 17.02
C ILE A 483 3.24 34.28 17.79
N TYR A 484 3.97 33.36 18.45
CA TYR A 484 5.22 33.68 19.14
C TYR A 484 6.32 34.13 18.15
N ASN A 485 6.47 33.46 17.01
CA ASN A 485 7.39 33.88 15.95
C ASN A 485 7.09 35.32 15.49
N ARG A 486 5.82 35.64 15.24
CA ARG A 486 5.40 36.96 14.76
C ARG A 486 5.60 38.03 15.84
N ALA A 487 5.36 37.72 17.10
CA ALA A 487 5.60 38.63 18.22
C ALA A 487 7.09 38.91 18.45
N LEU A 488 7.97 37.91 18.26
CA LEU A 488 9.42 38.09 18.30
C LEU A 488 9.92 38.94 17.12
N PHE A 489 9.38 38.72 15.92
CA PHE A 489 9.68 39.52 14.74
C PHE A 489 9.31 41.01 14.94
N GLU A 490 8.13 41.29 15.49
CA GLU A 490 7.63 42.64 15.79
C GLU A 490 8.24 43.29 17.05
N LYS A 491 9.20 42.59 17.71
CA LYS A 491 9.91 43.01 18.92
C LYS A 491 8.95 43.42 20.06
N CYS A 492 7.87 42.67 20.24
CA CYS A 492 6.91 42.90 21.32
C CYS A 492 7.58 42.67 22.68
N ARG A 493 7.40 43.61 23.62
CA ARG A 493 7.95 43.49 24.99
C ARG A 493 7.00 42.67 25.87
N ILE A 494 7.13 41.35 25.79
CA ILE A 494 6.32 40.40 26.59
C ILE A 494 7.27 39.55 27.42
N ILE A 495 7.00 39.43 28.72
CA ILE A 495 7.84 38.66 29.64
C ILE A 495 7.66 37.16 29.35
N GLY A 496 8.76 36.43 29.17
CA GLY A 496 8.75 34.97 28.96
C GLY A 496 8.47 34.51 27.52
N LEU A 497 8.48 35.42 26.54
CA LEU A 497 8.19 35.11 25.14
C LEU A 497 9.28 34.23 24.50
N GLU A 498 10.55 34.55 24.74
CA GLU A 498 11.69 33.79 24.20
C GLU A 498 11.73 32.35 24.76
N GLU A 499 11.41 32.17 26.04
CA GLU A 499 11.34 30.84 26.68
C GLU A 499 10.20 30.00 26.10
N LYS A 500 9.01 30.58 25.97
CA LYS A 500 7.84 29.90 25.41
C LYS A 500 8.01 29.56 23.94
N TYR A 501 8.72 30.39 23.18
CA TYR A 501 9.10 30.10 21.81
C TYR A 501 9.98 28.84 21.73
N ILE A 502 11.04 28.73 22.55
CA ILE A 502 11.88 27.53 22.58
C ILE A 502 11.06 26.28 22.90
N GLN A 503 10.20 26.39 23.92
CA GLN A 503 9.35 25.28 24.32
C GLN A 503 8.36 24.87 23.21
N ALA A 504 7.83 25.84 22.45
CA ALA A 504 6.86 25.60 21.37
C ALA A 504 7.54 25.02 20.13
N SER A 505 8.73 25.52 19.79
CA SER A 505 9.57 24.95 18.74
C SER A 505 9.98 23.52 19.05
N TYR A 506 10.28 23.21 20.31
CA TYR A 506 10.57 21.84 20.74
C TYR A 506 9.34 20.93 20.61
N TYR A 507 8.15 21.40 21.01
CA TYR A 507 6.91 20.61 20.95
C TYR A 507 6.45 20.34 19.52
N ASN A 508 6.54 21.35 18.64
CA ASN A 508 6.12 21.26 17.24
C ASN A 508 7.23 20.80 16.29
N ASN A 509 8.36 20.33 16.82
CA ASN A 509 9.46 19.83 16.03
C ASN A 509 9.93 20.83 14.93
N GLN A 510 10.33 22.04 15.33
CA GLN A 510 10.90 23.03 14.41
C GLN A 510 12.26 23.54 14.89
N MET A 511 13.22 23.70 13.97
CA MET A 511 14.53 24.30 14.28
C MET A 511 14.39 25.74 14.78
N LEU A 512 15.26 26.12 15.70
CA LEU A 512 15.26 27.45 16.29
C LEU A 512 15.84 28.49 15.31
N LYS A 513 15.11 29.60 15.15
CA LYS A 513 15.64 30.80 14.49
C LYS A 513 16.45 31.61 15.50
N LEU A 514 17.76 31.37 15.50
CA LEU A 514 18.69 31.97 16.48
C LEU A 514 18.81 33.50 16.36
N GLU A 515 18.35 34.09 15.25
CA GLU A 515 18.32 35.56 15.00
C GLU A 515 17.48 36.34 16.01
N TYR A 516 16.51 35.69 16.67
CA TYR A 516 15.60 36.35 17.60
C TYR A 516 16.15 36.49 19.02
N PHE A 517 17.24 35.79 19.36
CA PHE A 517 17.80 35.78 20.71
C PHE A 517 18.85 36.88 20.89
N LYS A 518 18.75 37.59 22.01
CA LYS A 518 19.79 38.53 22.45
C LYS A 518 20.91 37.77 23.15
N LEU A 519 22.14 38.31 23.10
CA LEU A 519 23.29 37.80 23.85
C LEU A 519 23.04 37.72 25.37
N SER A 520 22.12 38.54 25.90
CA SER A 520 21.73 38.56 27.31
C SER A 520 20.65 37.54 27.69
N PHE A 521 20.23 36.66 26.78
CA PHE A 521 19.20 35.66 27.07
C PHE A 521 19.75 34.63 28.06
N ASN A 522 19.08 34.48 29.21
CA ASN A 522 19.55 33.59 30.26
C ASN A 522 19.04 32.16 30.05
N VAL A 523 19.81 31.36 29.33
CA VAL A 523 19.55 29.94 29.05
C VAL A 523 19.51 29.09 30.33
N GLN A 524 20.05 29.57 31.46
CA GLN A 524 20.08 28.81 32.71
C GLN A 524 18.71 28.67 33.39
N LEU A 525 17.72 29.49 33.01
CA LEU A 525 16.36 29.42 33.54
C LEU A 525 15.50 28.33 32.84
N LEU A 526 16.01 27.73 31.77
CA LEU A 526 15.31 26.68 31.02
C LEU A 526 15.49 25.30 31.65
N ASP A 527 14.45 24.45 31.56
CA ASP A 527 14.56 23.04 31.93
C ASP A 527 15.65 22.32 31.12
N LYS A 528 16.21 21.25 31.71
CA LYS A 528 17.32 20.45 31.16
C LYS A 528 17.10 20.06 29.67
N LYS A 529 15.88 19.64 29.30
CA LYS A 529 15.52 19.27 27.92
C LYS A 529 15.57 20.43 26.92
N TYR A 530 14.99 21.59 27.26
CA TYR A 530 14.97 22.76 26.37
C TYR A 530 16.34 23.43 26.27
N LYS A 531 17.12 23.36 27.35
CA LYS A 531 18.52 23.77 27.38
C LYS A 531 19.36 22.93 26.41
N MET A 532 19.15 21.61 26.39
CA MET A 532 19.81 20.70 25.45
C MET A 532 19.44 21.01 24.00
N PHE A 533 18.14 21.18 23.72
CA PHE A 533 17.65 21.58 22.41
C PHE A 533 18.27 22.90 21.90
N PHE A 534 18.38 23.91 22.77
CA PHE A 534 18.97 25.21 22.42
C PHE A 534 20.47 25.09 22.06
N TYR A 535 21.25 24.37 22.87
CA TYR A 535 22.69 24.21 22.59
C TYR A 535 22.97 23.36 21.35
N LEU A 536 22.20 22.29 21.10
CA LEU A 536 22.31 21.49 19.88
C LEU A 536 22.08 22.33 18.60
N ASN A 537 21.11 23.26 18.63
CA ASN A 537 20.87 24.20 17.54
C ASN A 537 22.02 25.24 17.39
N LEU A 538 22.64 25.66 18.50
CA LEU A 538 23.80 26.57 18.47
C LEU A 538 25.05 25.92 17.88
N ILE A 539 25.29 24.65 18.21
CA ILE A 539 26.46 23.88 17.74
C ILE A 539 26.34 23.65 16.22
N THR A 540 25.17 23.22 15.74
CA THR A 540 24.93 23.01 14.30
C THR A 540 25.02 24.28 13.46
N GLN A 541 24.56 25.42 14.00
CA GLN A 541 24.58 26.71 13.27
C GLN A 541 25.78 27.60 13.68
N LYS A 542 26.86 27.00 14.21
CA LYS A 542 28.04 27.68 14.75
C LYS A 542 28.66 28.69 13.78
N GLU A 543 28.75 28.35 12.50
CA GLU A 543 29.35 29.24 11.49
C GLU A 543 28.55 30.53 11.29
N ARG A 544 27.22 30.44 11.38
CA ARG A 544 26.28 31.55 11.15
C ARG A 544 26.12 32.44 12.38
N TYR A 545 26.21 31.88 13.59
CA TYR A 545 26.00 32.61 14.85
C TYR A 545 27.20 32.56 15.82
N LYS A 546 28.40 32.86 15.30
CA LYS A 546 29.67 32.83 16.06
C LYS A 546 29.60 33.58 17.39
N ASN A 547 29.02 34.78 17.42
CA ASN A 547 28.98 35.63 18.63
C ASN A 547 28.14 35.01 19.75
N LEU A 548 27.01 34.37 19.42
CA LEU A 548 26.13 33.72 20.38
C LEU A 548 26.73 32.39 20.86
N TYR A 549 27.39 31.65 19.96
CA TYR A 549 28.14 30.44 20.28
C TYR A 549 29.30 30.72 21.25
N TYR A 550 30.16 31.72 20.96
CA TYR A 550 31.30 32.05 21.82
C TYR A 550 30.87 32.50 23.22
N TYR A 551 29.73 33.17 23.33
CA TYR A 551 29.18 33.58 24.63
C TYR A 551 28.78 32.37 25.50
N HIS A 552 28.26 31.30 24.89
CA HIS A 552 27.85 30.07 25.58
C HIS A 552 28.89 28.93 25.52
N TYR A 553 30.11 29.20 25.03
CA TYR A 553 31.11 28.18 24.68
C TYR A 553 31.44 27.18 25.80
N LYS A 554 31.62 27.67 27.04
CA LYS A 554 31.93 26.80 28.19
C LYS A 554 30.79 25.84 28.54
N GLU A 555 29.55 26.27 28.31
CA GLU A 555 28.35 25.48 28.60
C GLU A 555 28.08 24.47 27.47
N THR A 556 28.35 24.85 26.22
CA THR A 556 28.27 23.93 25.07
C THR A 556 29.30 22.81 25.15
N GLU A 557 30.55 23.11 25.55
CA GLU A 557 31.62 22.11 25.69
C GLU A 557 31.33 21.11 26.83
N SER A 558 30.72 21.57 27.93
CA SER A 558 30.28 20.68 29.01
C SER A 558 29.14 19.73 28.60
N MET A 559 28.27 20.17 27.69
CA MET A 559 27.17 19.35 27.16
C MET A 559 27.66 18.38 26.07
N GLU A 560 28.64 18.80 25.26
CA GLU A 560 29.44 17.93 24.39
C GLU A 560 30.21 16.87 25.20
N ALA A 561 30.60 17.12 26.44
CA ALA A 561 31.21 16.08 27.26
C ALA A 561 30.19 15.06 27.82
N VAL A 562 28.94 15.49 28.06
CA VAL A 562 27.88 14.66 28.69
C VAL A 562 27.13 13.80 27.67
N CYS A 563 26.79 14.35 26.50
CA CYS A 563 26.07 13.59 25.47
C CYS A 563 26.94 12.50 24.82
N PHE A 564 28.27 12.68 24.84
CA PHE A 564 29.24 11.83 24.14
C PHE A 564 29.89 10.77 25.04
N LYS A 565 29.76 10.88 26.38
CA LYS A 565 30.29 9.87 27.31
C LYS A 565 29.35 8.68 27.55
N ASP A 566 28.04 8.86 27.40
CA ASP A 566 27.05 7.84 27.81
C ASP A 566 26.23 7.24 26.64
N ASN A 567 26.52 7.56 25.37
CA ASN A 567 25.73 7.09 24.19
C ASN A 567 24.20 7.28 24.34
N LEU A 568 23.79 8.33 25.07
CA LEU A 568 22.39 8.66 25.33
C LEU A 568 21.86 9.46 24.13
N MET A 569 21.38 8.74 23.12
CA MET A 569 20.64 9.34 22.02
C MET A 569 19.40 10.08 22.55
N PRO A 570 19.14 11.32 22.11
CA PRO A 570 17.95 12.05 22.51
C PRO A 570 16.67 11.33 22.09
N ASP A 571 15.62 11.41 22.91
CA ASP A 571 14.32 10.77 22.58
C ASP A 571 13.58 11.48 21.44
N ASN A 572 13.80 12.79 21.25
CA ASN A 572 13.10 13.58 20.25
C ASN A 572 13.74 13.45 18.85
N HIS A 573 12.94 13.17 17.82
CA HIS A 573 13.35 13.00 16.42
C HIS A 573 14.28 14.12 15.89
N ILE A 574 14.03 15.38 16.26
CA ILE A 574 14.88 16.49 15.78
C ILE A 574 16.20 16.56 16.52
N GLU A 575 16.19 16.31 17.82
CA GLU A 575 17.43 16.22 18.58
C GLU A 575 18.29 15.07 18.06
N LYS A 576 17.67 13.92 17.69
CA LYS A 576 18.33 12.81 16.99
C LYS A 576 18.93 13.26 15.65
N THR A 577 18.15 13.93 14.80
CA THR A 577 18.62 14.41 13.49
C THR A 577 19.80 15.38 13.63
N ILE A 578 19.69 16.33 14.56
CA ILE A 578 20.74 17.31 14.84
C ILE A 578 22.00 16.62 15.38
N TYR A 579 21.82 15.67 16.31
CA TYR A 579 22.91 14.93 16.91
C TYR A 579 23.64 14.06 15.88
N ILE A 580 22.91 13.35 15.01
CA ILE A 580 23.50 12.54 13.93
C ILE A 580 24.26 13.43 12.93
N LYS A 581 23.69 14.58 12.54
CA LYS A 581 24.40 15.55 11.68
C LYS A 581 25.72 16.02 12.29
N TYR A 582 25.73 16.28 13.60
CA TYR A 582 26.97 16.58 14.31
C TYR A 582 27.96 15.41 14.26
N LEU A 583 27.52 14.17 14.51
CA LEU A 583 28.40 13.00 14.46
C LEU A 583 29.03 12.80 13.08
N ILE A 584 28.25 13.05 12.03
CA ILE A 584 28.68 13.09 10.63
C ILE A 584 29.75 14.16 10.42
N ASP A 585 29.46 15.41 10.78
CA ASP A 585 30.38 16.55 10.59
C ASP A 585 31.72 16.38 11.33
N HIS A 586 31.68 15.69 12.48
CA HIS A 586 32.85 15.43 13.33
C HIS A 586 33.48 14.04 13.16
N ASN A 587 33.02 13.28 12.16
CA ASN A 587 33.55 11.96 11.77
C ASN A 587 33.64 10.95 12.94
N GLN A 588 32.65 10.96 13.85
CA GLN A 588 32.58 10.09 15.03
C GLN A 588 31.98 8.71 14.69
N LEU A 589 32.76 7.90 13.99
CA LEU A 589 32.34 6.61 13.41
C LEU A 589 31.85 5.59 14.45
N ASP A 590 32.60 5.41 15.55
CA ASP A 590 32.26 4.42 16.59
C ASP A 590 30.90 4.71 17.24
N CYS A 591 30.56 6.00 17.40
CA CYS A 591 29.27 6.42 17.91
C CYS A 591 28.15 6.09 16.92
N ILE A 592 28.33 6.42 15.63
CA ILE A 592 27.34 6.13 14.58
C ILE A 592 27.04 4.63 14.51
N ILE A 593 28.11 3.81 14.51
CA ILE A 593 28.01 2.34 14.53
C ILE A 593 27.21 1.87 15.75
N SER A 594 27.58 2.32 16.95
CA SER A 594 26.89 1.91 18.19
C SER A 594 25.42 2.32 18.25
N LEU A 595 25.05 3.46 17.65
CA LEU A 595 23.66 3.93 17.58
C LEU A 595 22.84 3.09 16.61
N PHE A 596 23.45 2.71 15.49
CA PHE A 596 22.86 1.80 14.52
C PHE A 596 22.61 0.42 15.13
N GLU A 597 23.61 -0.18 15.82
CA GLU A 597 23.46 -1.47 16.52
C GLU A 597 22.32 -1.46 17.54
N ALA A 598 22.11 -0.32 18.21
CA ALA A 598 21.06 -0.14 19.19
C ALA A 598 19.66 0.15 18.59
N ARG A 599 19.50 0.08 17.26
CA ARG A 599 18.27 0.41 16.49
C ARG A 599 17.68 1.79 16.82
N LYS A 600 18.51 2.73 17.28
CA LYS A 600 18.01 4.06 17.67
C LYS A 600 17.80 5.00 16.48
N VAL A 601 18.07 4.49 15.27
CA VAL A 601 18.17 5.24 14.01
C VAL A 601 17.05 4.88 13.02
N GLU A 602 16.07 4.06 13.40
CA GLU A 602 14.96 3.65 12.51
C GLU A 602 14.11 4.83 12.01
N ASP A 603 13.96 5.89 12.81
CA ASP A 603 13.09 7.03 12.51
C ASP A 603 13.77 8.16 11.70
N ILE A 604 14.97 7.97 11.14
CA ILE A 604 15.66 9.08 10.45
C ILE A 604 15.24 9.22 8.98
N SER A 605 15.41 10.43 8.43
CA SER A 605 15.20 10.70 7.01
C SER A 605 16.18 9.89 6.14
N GLU A 606 15.72 9.40 4.99
CA GLU A 606 16.51 8.65 4.00
C GLU A 606 17.86 9.35 3.69
N GLN A 607 17.83 10.66 3.43
CA GLN A 607 19.04 11.47 3.15
C GLN A 607 20.10 11.40 4.24
N LEU A 608 19.68 11.39 5.51
CA LEU A 608 20.61 11.30 6.64
C LEU A 608 21.19 9.89 6.77
N MET A 609 20.40 8.87 6.46
CA MET A 609 20.86 7.48 6.42
C MET A 609 21.95 7.30 5.36
N GLU A 610 21.77 7.89 4.17
CA GLU A 610 22.78 7.92 3.10
C GLU A 610 24.09 8.58 3.54
N GLU A 611 24.03 9.75 4.18
CA GLU A 611 25.21 10.46 4.69
C GLU A 611 25.98 9.63 5.74
N MET A 612 25.27 8.96 6.65
CA MET A 612 25.90 8.06 7.62
C MET A 612 26.59 6.87 6.94
N ILE A 613 25.90 6.19 6.00
CA ILE A 613 26.47 5.04 5.29
C ILE A 613 27.74 5.45 4.54
N LEU A 614 27.74 6.63 3.89
CA LEU A 614 28.89 7.15 3.14
C LEU A 614 30.12 7.39 4.03
N ILE A 615 29.92 7.91 5.24
CA ILE A 615 31.02 8.17 6.17
C ILE A 615 31.58 6.86 6.72
N VAL A 616 30.70 5.92 7.07
CA VAL A 616 31.12 4.61 7.56
C VAL A 616 31.80 3.78 6.47
N GLU A 617 31.37 3.89 5.20
CA GLU A 617 31.99 3.23 4.05
C GLU A 617 33.49 3.48 3.96
N ARG A 618 33.93 4.70 4.29
CA ARG A 618 35.35 5.11 4.22
C ARG A 618 36.24 4.37 5.23
N ALA A 619 35.69 3.93 6.35
CA ALA A 619 36.45 3.32 7.45
C ALA A 619 36.11 1.84 7.68
N HIS A 620 34.84 1.47 7.57
CA HIS A 620 34.30 0.13 7.82
C HIS A 620 33.36 -0.30 6.68
N PRO A 621 33.91 -0.70 5.51
CA PRO A 621 33.11 -1.01 4.32
C PRO A 621 32.13 -2.16 4.54
N ASN A 622 32.51 -3.21 5.26
CA ASN A 622 31.62 -4.34 5.57
C ASN A 622 30.42 -3.92 6.42
N TYR A 623 30.61 -2.99 7.35
CA TYR A 623 29.54 -2.45 8.18
C TYR A 623 28.63 -1.53 7.38
N ALA A 624 29.19 -0.73 6.47
CA ALA A 624 28.40 0.09 5.55
C ALA A 624 27.49 -0.75 4.64
N ILE A 625 27.94 -1.92 4.16
CA ILE A 625 27.11 -2.86 3.39
C ILE A 625 25.96 -3.40 4.25
N HIS A 626 26.21 -3.73 5.52
CA HIS A 626 25.16 -4.15 6.45
C HIS A 626 24.10 -3.05 6.64
N MET A 627 24.54 -1.81 6.90
CA MET A 627 23.63 -0.66 7.02
C MET A 627 22.84 -0.39 5.73
N ALA A 628 23.49 -0.50 4.57
CA ALA A 628 22.85 -0.33 3.28
C ALA A 628 21.80 -1.42 3.00
N ARG A 629 22.03 -2.65 3.46
CA ARG A 629 21.04 -3.73 3.34
C ARG A 629 19.82 -3.49 4.20
N GLU A 630 20.00 -3.02 5.44
CA GLU A 630 18.87 -2.69 6.31
C GLU A 630 18.06 -1.52 5.73
N ALA A 631 18.73 -0.49 5.21
CA ALA A 631 18.08 0.60 4.49
C ALA A 631 17.27 0.10 3.28
N TYR A 632 17.83 -0.81 2.48
CA TYR A 632 17.14 -1.45 1.37
C TYR A 632 15.90 -2.24 1.81
N ASN A 633 15.99 -3.00 2.90
CA ASN A 633 14.86 -3.75 3.46
C ASN A 633 13.74 -2.81 3.96
N ASN A 634 14.09 -1.60 4.39
CA ASN A 634 13.15 -0.55 4.79
C ASN A 634 12.66 0.31 3.60
N TYR A 635 12.82 -0.17 2.36
CA TYR A 635 12.40 0.49 1.12
C TYR A 635 13.14 1.81 0.80
N ASN A 636 14.34 2.03 1.37
CA ASN A 636 15.19 3.15 0.95
C ASN A 636 16.02 2.75 -0.28
N PHE A 637 15.62 3.27 -1.44
CA PHE A 637 16.23 2.98 -2.75
C PHE A 637 17.11 4.12 -3.28
N GLN A 638 17.70 4.93 -2.40
CA GLN A 638 18.61 5.99 -2.84
C GLN A 638 19.77 5.42 -3.67
N PRO A 639 20.15 6.04 -4.81
CA PRO A 639 21.14 5.50 -5.73
C PRO A 639 22.46 5.13 -5.06
N ARG A 640 22.92 5.96 -4.12
CA ARG A 640 24.18 5.71 -3.42
C ARG A 640 24.13 4.53 -2.46
N VAL A 641 23.00 4.33 -1.78
CA VAL A 641 22.77 3.15 -0.92
C VAL A 641 22.82 1.89 -1.77
N LEU A 642 22.19 1.90 -2.95
CA LEU A 642 22.21 0.80 -3.90
C LEU A 642 23.62 0.52 -4.44
N GLU A 643 24.42 1.54 -4.76
CA GLU A 643 25.82 1.39 -5.18
C GLU A 643 26.72 0.78 -4.11
N ILE A 644 26.51 1.14 -2.84
CA ILE A 644 27.31 0.60 -1.72
C ILE A 644 26.90 -0.86 -1.49
N LEU A 645 25.59 -1.12 -1.47
CA LEU A 645 25.06 -2.46 -1.32
C LEU A 645 25.53 -3.38 -2.46
N SER A 646 25.57 -2.89 -3.70
CA SER A 646 25.91 -3.70 -4.88
C SER A 646 27.34 -4.25 -4.87
N ARG A 647 28.26 -3.71 -4.06
CA ARG A 647 29.65 -4.19 -3.94
C ARG A 647 29.80 -5.42 -3.04
N GLY A 648 28.76 -5.78 -2.29
CA GLY A 648 28.81 -6.92 -1.38
C GLY A 648 27.45 -7.55 -1.11
N PHE A 649 26.47 -7.31 -1.97
CA PHE A 649 25.18 -7.95 -1.91
C PHE A 649 25.33 -9.41 -2.34
N LYS A 650 24.99 -10.31 -1.43
CA LYS A 650 25.00 -11.75 -1.64
C LYS A 650 23.59 -12.26 -1.44
N GLY A 651 23.14 -13.13 -2.31
CA GLY A 651 21.81 -13.71 -2.25
C GLY A 651 21.67 -14.91 -3.18
N THR A 652 20.46 -15.45 -3.21
CA THR A 652 20.05 -16.45 -4.22
C THR A 652 20.01 -15.82 -5.61
N ILE A 653 20.00 -16.64 -6.66
CA ILE A 653 19.81 -16.14 -8.04
C ILE A 653 18.53 -15.30 -8.15
N SER A 654 17.44 -15.71 -7.49
CA SER A 654 16.18 -14.97 -7.47
C SER A 654 16.30 -13.60 -6.82
N GLU A 655 16.92 -13.51 -5.63
CA GLU A 655 17.16 -12.23 -4.94
C GLU A 655 18.10 -11.31 -5.73
N LEU A 656 19.14 -11.87 -6.35
CA LEU A 656 20.06 -11.11 -7.20
C LEU A 656 19.36 -10.55 -8.44
N LEU A 657 18.49 -11.34 -9.09
CA LEU A 657 17.69 -10.88 -10.23
C LEU A 657 16.71 -9.77 -9.83
N GLU A 658 16.05 -9.89 -8.68
CA GLU A 658 15.17 -8.85 -8.13
C GLU A 658 15.95 -7.57 -7.83
N PHE A 659 17.11 -7.68 -7.19
CA PHE A 659 17.97 -6.54 -6.91
C PHE A 659 18.49 -5.87 -8.20
N ASN A 660 18.87 -6.66 -9.21
CA ASN A 660 19.30 -6.12 -10.50
C ASN A 660 18.18 -5.40 -11.27
N LYS A 661 16.91 -5.82 -11.10
CA LYS A 661 15.75 -5.08 -11.62
C LYS A 661 15.66 -3.70 -10.94
N VAL A 662 15.83 -3.63 -9.62
CA VAL A 662 15.84 -2.35 -8.87
C VAL A 662 17.00 -1.45 -9.32
N LEU A 663 18.21 -2.00 -9.51
CA LEU A 663 19.34 -1.24 -10.04
C LEU A 663 19.05 -0.68 -11.44
N THR A 664 18.45 -1.49 -12.31
CA THR A 664 18.12 -1.08 -13.68
C THR A 664 17.05 0.00 -13.73
N ILE A 665 16.05 -0.02 -12.83
CA ILE A 665 15.04 1.04 -12.70
C ILE A 665 15.68 2.38 -12.30
N ASN A 666 16.78 2.34 -11.54
CA ASN A 666 17.53 3.51 -11.09
C ASN A 666 18.70 3.87 -12.02
N ASP A 667 18.79 3.28 -13.22
CA ASP A 667 19.86 3.48 -14.21
C ASP A 667 21.28 3.13 -13.69
N ILE A 668 21.38 2.22 -12.72
CA ILE A 668 22.66 1.75 -12.16
C ILE A 668 23.02 0.40 -12.81
N PHE A 669 24.27 0.28 -13.26
CA PHE A 669 24.85 -0.98 -13.70
C PHE A 669 25.93 -1.43 -12.72
N SER A 670 25.72 -2.56 -12.04
CA SER A 670 26.72 -3.16 -11.17
C SER A 670 27.30 -4.41 -11.82
N LYS A 671 28.60 -4.33 -12.15
CA LYS A 671 29.36 -5.46 -12.70
C LYS A 671 29.35 -6.65 -11.75
N ASP A 672 29.62 -6.42 -10.47
CA ASP A 672 29.77 -7.49 -9.46
C ASP A 672 28.49 -8.35 -9.37
N ILE A 673 27.33 -7.71 -9.33
CA ILE A 673 26.02 -8.40 -9.26
C ILE A 673 25.73 -9.18 -10.53
N VAL A 674 25.98 -8.57 -11.69
CA VAL A 674 25.72 -9.20 -12.97
C VAL A 674 26.63 -10.41 -13.18
N GLU A 675 27.93 -10.28 -12.89
CA GLU A 675 28.86 -11.41 -12.97
C GLU A 675 28.48 -12.52 -11.97
N GLU A 676 28.02 -12.19 -10.77
CA GLU A 676 27.54 -13.17 -9.78
C GLU A 676 26.30 -13.93 -10.25
N ILE A 677 25.31 -13.24 -10.84
CA ILE A 677 24.12 -13.87 -11.43
C ILE A 677 24.53 -14.88 -12.52
N LEU A 678 25.37 -14.43 -13.46
CA LEU A 678 25.82 -15.27 -14.58
C LEU A 678 26.64 -16.46 -14.09
N PHE A 679 27.50 -16.25 -13.11
CA PHE A 679 28.30 -17.31 -12.54
C PHE A 679 27.44 -18.36 -11.80
N LYS A 680 26.50 -17.91 -10.96
CA LYS A 680 25.57 -18.81 -10.24
C LYS A 680 24.63 -19.55 -11.20
N SER A 681 24.17 -18.91 -12.29
CA SER A 681 23.34 -19.58 -13.29
C SER A 681 24.09 -20.71 -14.01
N ILE A 682 25.36 -20.46 -14.40
CA ILE A 682 26.22 -21.48 -15.02
C ILE A 682 26.48 -22.63 -14.04
N LEU A 683 26.78 -22.32 -12.77
CA LEU A 683 27.06 -23.33 -11.76
C LEU A 683 25.83 -24.21 -11.47
N THR A 684 24.65 -23.61 -11.33
CA THR A 684 23.39 -24.33 -11.06
C THR A 684 22.80 -25.02 -12.28
N ARG A 685 23.36 -24.78 -13.47
CA ARG A 685 22.82 -25.20 -14.78
C ARG A 685 21.36 -24.75 -14.98
N LYS A 686 20.97 -23.62 -14.40
CA LYS A 686 19.63 -23.04 -14.57
C LYS A 686 19.72 -21.79 -15.43
N CYS A 687 19.26 -21.90 -16.66
CA CYS A 687 19.16 -20.78 -17.59
C CYS A 687 17.72 -20.27 -17.62
N PHE A 688 17.46 -19.15 -16.94
CA PHE A 688 16.17 -18.46 -17.00
C PHE A 688 16.19 -17.39 -18.10
N ASP A 689 15.02 -17.07 -18.68
CA ASP A 689 14.90 -15.96 -19.64
C ASP A 689 15.44 -14.65 -19.05
N GLU A 690 15.19 -14.41 -17.75
CA GLU A 690 15.68 -13.22 -17.03
C GLU A 690 17.22 -13.17 -16.94
N VAL A 691 17.89 -14.32 -16.79
CA VAL A 691 19.37 -14.40 -16.78
C VAL A 691 19.93 -14.06 -18.16
N MET A 692 19.24 -14.49 -19.21
CA MET A 692 19.65 -14.19 -20.59
C MET A 692 19.45 -12.72 -20.92
N ASP A 693 18.42 -12.05 -20.37
CA ASP A 693 18.25 -10.60 -20.49
C ASP A 693 19.39 -9.85 -19.79
N VAL A 694 19.79 -10.32 -18.60
CA VAL A 694 20.96 -9.79 -17.88
C VAL A 694 22.23 -9.97 -18.71
N TYR A 695 22.42 -11.15 -19.31
CA TYR A 695 23.56 -11.41 -20.18
C TYR A 695 23.56 -10.53 -21.43
N ALA A 696 22.40 -10.28 -22.05
CA ALA A 696 22.28 -9.43 -23.24
C ALA A 696 22.77 -8.00 -22.95
N LYS A 697 22.39 -7.44 -21.80
CA LYS A 697 22.87 -6.12 -21.35
C LYS A 697 24.37 -6.16 -21.06
N TYR A 698 24.84 -7.18 -20.36
CA TYR A 698 26.26 -7.35 -20.04
C TYR A 698 27.14 -7.42 -21.29
N TYR A 699 26.73 -8.22 -22.29
CA TYR A 699 27.43 -8.40 -23.56
C TYR A 699 27.63 -7.09 -24.35
N SER A 700 26.72 -6.14 -24.19
CA SER A 700 26.82 -4.83 -24.86
C SER A 700 27.76 -3.83 -24.16
N ILE A 701 28.09 -4.07 -22.88
CA ILE A 701 28.80 -3.10 -22.02
C ILE A 701 30.22 -3.57 -21.69
N GLU A 702 30.37 -4.82 -21.25
CA GLU A 702 31.61 -5.38 -20.75
C GLU A 702 32.21 -6.37 -21.75
N ASP A 703 33.54 -6.38 -21.90
CA ASP A 703 34.28 -7.33 -22.76
C ASP A 703 35.11 -8.30 -21.91
N ASN A 704 34.42 -9.10 -21.08
CA ASN A 704 35.07 -10.12 -20.25
C ASN A 704 35.04 -11.48 -20.98
N GLN A 705 36.09 -11.77 -21.74
CA GLN A 705 36.16 -12.96 -22.60
C GLN A 705 35.93 -14.29 -21.85
N ILE A 706 36.32 -14.38 -20.57
CA ILE A 706 36.17 -15.60 -19.77
C ILE A 706 34.68 -15.88 -19.50
N ILE A 707 33.94 -14.87 -19.04
CA ILE A 707 32.50 -15.00 -18.75
C ILE A 707 31.73 -15.24 -20.03
N HIS A 708 32.05 -14.52 -21.12
CA HIS A 708 31.42 -14.77 -22.42
C HIS A 708 31.67 -16.20 -22.90
N GLN A 709 32.90 -16.70 -22.73
CA GLN A 709 33.21 -18.09 -23.08
C GLN A 709 32.36 -19.06 -22.23
N TRP A 710 32.31 -18.90 -20.91
CA TRP A 710 31.52 -19.78 -20.05
C TRP A 710 30.02 -19.71 -20.36
N MET A 711 29.47 -18.52 -20.61
CA MET A 711 28.08 -18.34 -21.01
C MET A 711 27.78 -19.00 -22.35
N ARG A 712 28.65 -18.86 -23.36
CA ARG A 712 28.49 -19.57 -24.64
C ARG A 712 28.44 -21.08 -24.43
N HIS A 713 29.38 -21.63 -23.66
CA HIS A 713 29.40 -23.07 -23.36
C HIS A 713 28.11 -23.52 -22.64
N HIS A 714 27.62 -22.71 -21.69
CA HIS A 714 26.38 -22.98 -20.98
C HIS A 714 25.16 -22.95 -21.91
N ILE A 715 25.03 -21.93 -22.75
CA ILE A 715 23.93 -21.78 -23.72
C ILE A 715 23.90 -22.97 -24.70
N VAL A 716 25.05 -23.34 -25.28
CA VAL A 716 25.15 -24.45 -26.23
C VAL A 716 24.68 -25.75 -25.57
N ALA A 717 25.08 -26.00 -24.32
CA ALA A 717 24.67 -27.20 -23.61
C ALA A 717 23.16 -27.23 -23.32
N GLN A 718 22.60 -26.10 -22.88
CA GLN A 718 21.16 -25.96 -22.61
C GLN A 718 20.31 -26.27 -23.85
N ILE A 719 20.79 -25.88 -25.04
CA ILE A 719 20.06 -26.07 -26.30
C ILE A 719 20.26 -27.48 -26.87
N LEU A 720 21.51 -27.95 -26.93
CA LEU A 720 21.86 -29.19 -27.64
C LEU A 720 21.70 -30.43 -26.79
N ILE A 721 21.98 -30.35 -25.48
CA ILE A 721 21.99 -31.51 -24.57
C ILE A 721 20.72 -31.53 -23.72
N GLU A 722 20.34 -30.41 -23.10
CA GLU A 722 19.16 -30.33 -22.22
C GLU A 722 17.85 -30.04 -22.99
N GLU A 723 17.94 -29.75 -24.30
CA GLU A 723 16.83 -29.47 -25.22
C GLU A 723 15.87 -28.35 -24.80
N ASN A 724 16.31 -27.42 -23.94
CA ASN A 724 15.49 -26.33 -23.42
C ASN A 724 14.99 -25.39 -24.53
N LYS A 725 13.80 -24.82 -24.33
CA LYS A 725 13.22 -23.83 -25.23
C LYS A 725 13.78 -22.44 -24.91
N ILE A 726 14.19 -21.71 -25.93
CA ILE A 726 14.68 -20.34 -25.81
C ILE A 726 13.61 -19.36 -26.30
N SER A 727 13.44 -18.27 -25.58
CA SER A 727 12.51 -17.19 -25.94
C SER A 727 12.97 -16.40 -27.17
N GLY A 728 12.00 -15.85 -27.90
CA GLY A 728 12.23 -15.30 -29.24
C GLY A 728 13.14 -14.05 -29.30
N HIS A 729 13.19 -13.25 -28.23
CA HIS A 729 14.02 -12.03 -28.19
C HIS A 729 15.51 -12.32 -27.97
N ILE A 730 15.84 -13.46 -27.34
CA ILE A 730 17.22 -13.91 -27.12
C ILE A 730 17.86 -14.39 -28.43
N ILE A 731 17.07 -14.79 -29.42
CA ILE A 731 17.57 -15.28 -30.72
C ILE A 731 18.46 -14.23 -31.40
N LYS A 732 18.10 -12.93 -31.30
CA LYS A 732 18.92 -11.84 -31.85
C LYS A 732 20.31 -11.80 -31.21
N LEU A 733 20.38 -11.96 -29.88
CA LEU A 733 21.67 -12.02 -29.17
C LEU A 733 22.51 -13.21 -29.66
N LEU A 734 21.90 -14.37 -29.90
CA LEU A 734 22.60 -15.54 -30.44
C LEU A 734 23.11 -15.27 -31.86
N GLU A 735 22.30 -14.64 -32.71
CA GLU A 735 22.70 -14.20 -34.05
C GLU A 735 23.91 -13.26 -33.98
N ASP A 736 23.86 -12.23 -33.13
CA ASP A 736 24.95 -11.26 -32.95
C ASP A 736 26.25 -11.94 -32.47
N ILE A 737 26.15 -12.88 -31.52
CA ILE A 737 27.30 -13.65 -31.03
C ILE A 737 27.90 -14.49 -32.18
N VAL A 738 27.06 -15.16 -32.96
CA VAL A 738 27.46 -16.00 -34.09
C VAL A 738 28.05 -15.18 -35.24
N GLU A 739 27.58 -13.95 -35.48
CA GLU A 739 28.19 -13.05 -36.46
C GLU A 739 29.59 -12.62 -36.05
N SER A 740 29.81 -12.42 -34.75
CA SER A 740 31.06 -11.88 -34.20
C SER A 740 32.21 -12.89 -34.14
N GLN A 741 31.94 -14.17 -33.86
CA GLN A 741 32.98 -15.18 -33.64
C GLN A 741 32.56 -16.54 -34.20
N VAL A 742 33.55 -17.28 -34.72
CA VAL A 742 33.36 -18.65 -35.22
C VAL A 742 33.40 -19.63 -34.05
N ASP A 743 32.24 -20.16 -33.68
CA ASP A 743 32.09 -21.22 -32.68
C ASP A 743 31.07 -22.25 -33.19
N PHE A 744 31.55 -23.44 -33.56
CA PHE A 744 30.71 -24.50 -34.11
C PHE A 744 29.62 -24.97 -33.14
N GLY A 745 29.84 -24.88 -31.83
CA GLY A 745 28.82 -25.19 -30.84
C GLY A 745 27.65 -24.20 -30.91
N MET A 746 27.97 -22.90 -30.98
CA MET A 746 26.97 -21.84 -31.13
C MET A 746 26.21 -21.93 -32.45
N TYR A 747 26.91 -22.29 -33.53
CA TYR A 747 26.32 -22.51 -34.86
C TYR A 747 25.25 -23.61 -34.82
N LEU A 748 25.60 -24.76 -34.24
CA LEU A 748 24.68 -25.89 -34.10
C LEU A 748 23.50 -25.56 -33.19
N ALA A 749 23.77 -24.86 -32.09
CA ALA A 749 22.75 -24.38 -31.17
C ALA A 749 21.72 -23.48 -31.88
N LEU A 750 22.18 -22.49 -32.66
CA LEU A 750 21.29 -21.59 -33.41
C LEU A 750 20.48 -22.34 -34.48
N LEU A 751 21.10 -23.26 -35.24
CA LEU A 751 20.39 -24.08 -36.22
C LEU A 751 19.31 -24.96 -35.57
N LYS A 752 19.58 -25.53 -34.38
CA LYS A 752 18.61 -26.33 -33.63
C LYS A 752 17.42 -25.48 -33.17
N VAL A 753 17.65 -24.22 -32.79
CA VAL A 753 16.59 -23.25 -32.44
C VAL A 753 15.74 -22.90 -33.67
N TYR A 754 16.36 -22.64 -34.83
CA TYR A 754 15.67 -22.42 -36.09
C TYR A 754 14.79 -23.60 -36.52
N MET A 755 15.26 -24.84 -36.34
CA MET A 755 14.45 -26.04 -36.61
C MET A 755 13.22 -26.15 -35.72
N LYS A 756 13.30 -25.69 -34.47
CA LYS A 756 12.18 -25.70 -33.51
C LYS A 756 11.11 -24.62 -33.79
N GLY A 757 11.21 -23.85 -34.88
CA GLY A 757 10.17 -22.93 -35.35
C GLY A 757 10.47 -21.44 -35.16
N ALA A 758 11.71 -21.07 -34.79
CA ALA A 758 12.15 -19.68 -34.72
C ALA A 758 12.24 -19.01 -36.11
N PRO A 759 12.04 -17.68 -36.21
CA PRO A 759 12.28 -16.94 -37.45
C PRO A 759 13.75 -17.08 -37.86
N LYS A 760 13.98 -17.50 -39.10
CA LYS A 760 15.32 -17.79 -39.63
C LYS A 760 15.84 -16.60 -40.41
N ARG A 761 17.11 -16.26 -40.20
CA ARG A 761 17.83 -15.29 -41.03
C ARG A 761 18.55 -16.04 -42.14
N GLU A 762 18.02 -15.98 -43.36
CA GLU A 762 18.46 -16.85 -44.47
C GLU A 762 19.95 -16.69 -44.77
N GLU A 763 20.45 -15.46 -44.87
CA GLU A 763 21.87 -15.18 -45.18
C GLU A 763 22.84 -15.78 -44.14
N LEU A 764 22.52 -15.62 -42.86
CA LEU A 764 23.33 -16.12 -41.75
C LEU A 764 23.26 -17.65 -41.67
N THR A 765 22.08 -18.22 -41.91
CA THR A 765 21.87 -19.68 -41.97
C THR A 765 22.74 -20.30 -43.07
N LEU A 766 22.77 -19.69 -44.26
CA LEU A 766 23.61 -20.13 -45.38
C LEU A 766 25.11 -20.08 -45.05
N ARG A 767 25.55 -19.00 -44.38
CA ARG A 767 26.94 -18.85 -43.94
C ARG A 767 27.34 -19.95 -42.96
N ILE A 768 26.53 -20.16 -41.91
CA ILE A 768 26.78 -21.18 -40.90
C ILE A 768 26.87 -22.56 -41.54
N ILE A 769 25.89 -22.89 -42.40
CA ILE A 769 25.85 -24.17 -43.10
C ILE A 769 27.12 -24.36 -43.94
N LYS A 770 27.56 -23.34 -44.67
CA LYS A 770 28.79 -23.38 -45.47
C LYS A 770 30.04 -23.62 -44.60
N GLU A 771 30.12 -22.99 -43.43
CA GLU A 771 31.26 -23.19 -42.52
C GLU A 771 31.25 -24.59 -41.89
N LEU A 772 30.08 -25.12 -41.51
CA LEU A 772 29.94 -26.48 -41.00
C LEU A 772 30.25 -27.54 -42.07
N THR A 773 29.80 -27.35 -43.31
CA THR A 773 30.08 -28.28 -44.42
C THR A 773 31.56 -28.27 -44.79
N ASN A 774 32.21 -27.11 -44.84
CA ASN A 774 33.67 -27.01 -45.03
C ASN A 774 34.46 -27.70 -43.90
N ALA A 775 33.94 -27.66 -42.67
CA ALA A 775 34.53 -28.35 -41.53
C ALA A 775 34.22 -29.87 -41.50
N GLY A 776 33.39 -30.36 -42.43
CA GLY A 776 32.96 -31.75 -42.48
C GLY A 776 32.10 -32.16 -41.29
N ILE A 777 31.33 -31.24 -40.72
CA ILE A 777 30.40 -31.48 -39.62
C ILE A 777 28.99 -31.55 -40.22
N TYR A 778 28.25 -32.60 -39.87
CA TYR A 778 26.94 -32.91 -40.43
C TYR A 778 26.06 -33.59 -39.38
N PHE A 779 24.79 -33.17 -39.31
CA PHE A 779 23.80 -33.80 -38.43
C PHE A 779 22.49 -34.03 -39.19
N SER A 780 21.83 -35.15 -38.91
CA SER A 780 20.58 -35.56 -39.55
C SER A 780 19.50 -34.47 -39.51
N TRP A 781 19.42 -33.73 -38.40
CA TRP A 781 18.35 -32.77 -38.15
C TRP A 781 18.51 -31.41 -38.84
N TYR A 782 19.72 -30.91 -39.15
CA TYR A 782 19.83 -29.65 -39.94
C TYR A 782 20.15 -29.87 -41.42
N ILE A 783 20.45 -31.09 -41.84
CA ILE A 783 20.68 -31.39 -43.27
C ILE A 783 19.49 -30.96 -44.12
N GLN A 784 18.27 -31.01 -43.57
CA GLN A 784 17.05 -30.49 -44.21
C GLN A 784 17.09 -28.99 -44.53
N LEU A 785 17.94 -28.21 -43.87
CA LEU A 785 18.13 -26.77 -44.09
C LEU A 785 19.22 -26.46 -45.11
N VAL A 786 20.01 -27.45 -45.52
CA VAL A 786 21.16 -27.24 -46.40
C VAL A 786 20.66 -27.06 -47.83
N PRO A 787 21.02 -25.96 -48.52
CA PRO A 787 20.63 -25.79 -49.91
C PRO A 787 21.26 -26.86 -50.79
N GLU A 788 20.51 -27.30 -51.81
CA GLU A 788 20.84 -28.42 -52.68
C GLU A 788 22.26 -28.37 -53.26
N ASN A 789 22.78 -27.17 -53.55
CA ASN A 789 24.09 -26.97 -54.18
C ASN A 789 25.29 -27.22 -53.25
N PHE A 790 25.07 -27.37 -51.94
CA PHE A 790 26.15 -27.55 -50.95
C PHE A 790 26.44 -29.01 -50.60
N LEU A 791 25.58 -29.95 -51.00
CA LEU A 791 25.72 -31.37 -50.69
C LEU A 791 26.22 -32.13 -51.92
N GLY A 792 27.22 -32.98 -51.73
CA GLY A 792 27.63 -33.93 -52.77
C GLY A 792 26.69 -35.13 -52.84
N GLU A 793 26.75 -35.91 -53.92
CA GLU A 793 25.92 -37.11 -54.11
C GLU A 793 26.06 -38.14 -52.97
N ARG A 794 27.24 -38.23 -52.34
CA ARG A 794 27.51 -39.12 -51.21
C ARG A 794 26.74 -38.77 -49.94
N HIS A 795 26.32 -37.52 -49.76
CA HIS A 795 25.54 -37.13 -48.58
C HIS A 795 24.11 -37.67 -48.62
N ARG A 796 23.58 -38.03 -49.80
CA ARG A 796 22.24 -38.61 -49.98
C ARG A 796 22.08 -39.99 -49.33
N ILE A 797 23.19 -40.70 -49.17
CA ILE A 797 23.24 -42.04 -48.58
C ILE A 797 23.86 -42.09 -47.18
N GLN A 798 24.37 -40.97 -46.66
CA GLN A 798 24.98 -40.96 -45.33
C GLN A 798 23.94 -40.85 -44.22
N GLN A 799 24.00 -41.77 -43.26
CA GLN A 799 23.30 -41.73 -41.99
C GLN A 799 24.26 -41.23 -40.91
N TYR A 800 23.79 -40.32 -40.06
CA TYR A 800 24.57 -39.72 -38.98
C TYR A 800 24.11 -40.25 -37.63
N PHE A 801 25.06 -40.74 -36.83
CA PHE A 801 24.84 -41.23 -35.47
C PHE A 801 25.46 -40.25 -34.48
N GLU A 802 24.67 -39.84 -33.49
CA GLU A 802 25.04 -38.88 -32.46
C GLU A 802 25.26 -39.62 -31.13
N TYR A 803 26.31 -39.25 -30.39
CA TYR A 803 26.58 -39.84 -29.08
C TYR A 803 27.18 -38.79 -28.14
N ASN A 804 26.71 -38.77 -26.88
CA ASN A 804 27.22 -37.87 -25.85
C ASN A 804 28.17 -38.62 -24.91
N SER A 805 29.41 -38.16 -24.81
CA SER A 805 30.45 -38.70 -23.93
C SER A 805 31.33 -37.60 -23.33
N ASN A 806 32.28 -37.99 -22.48
CA ASN A 806 33.27 -37.08 -21.93
C ASN A 806 34.18 -36.57 -23.05
N THR A 807 34.50 -35.28 -23.05
CA THR A 807 35.43 -34.67 -24.03
C THR A 807 36.86 -35.20 -23.95
N SER A 808 37.23 -35.83 -22.82
CA SER A 808 38.52 -36.49 -22.64
C SER A 808 38.56 -37.95 -23.14
N LYS A 809 37.41 -38.54 -23.47
CA LYS A 809 37.30 -39.92 -23.97
C LYS A 809 37.45 -39.97 -25.47
N LYS A 810 38.08 -41.05 -25.96
CA LYS A 810 38.05 -41.42 -27.36
C LYS A 810 36.85 -42.34 -27.60
N VAL A 811 35.97 -41.97 -28.54
CA VAL A 811 34.72 -42.70 -28.79
C VAL A 811 34.82 -43.47 -30.11
N ILE A 812 34.56 -44.78 -30.06
CA ILE A 812 34.56 -45.67 -31.22
C ILE A 812 33.15 -46.19 -31.49
N PHE A 813 32.68 -46.00 -32.72
CA PHE A 813 31.45 -46.57 -33.24
C PHE A 813 31.75 -47.87 -33.99
N ASN A 814 31.32 -48.99 -33.42
CA ASN A 814 31.49 -50.32 -34.01
C ASN A 814 30.17 -50.75 -34.67
N TYR A 815 30.19 -51.09 -35.96
CA TYR A 815 28.97 -51.40 -36.70
C TYR A 815 29.12 -52.55 -37.69
N ARG A 816 28.00 -53.19 -38.03
CA ARG A 816 27.91 -54.31 -38.96
C ARG A 816 26.62 -54.23 -39.78
N LEU A 817 26.74 -54.38 -41.10
CA LEU A 817 25.62 -54.48 -42.05
C LEU A 817 25.16 -55.95 -42.17
N ASP A 818 23.92 -56.21 -42.57
CA ASP A 818 23.29 -57.55 -42.60
C ASP A 818 24.15 -58.69 -43.19
N ASP A 819 24.95 -58.40 -44.21
CA ASP A 819 25.78 -59.38 -44.92
C ASP A 819 27.23 -59.50 -44.38
N ASP A 820 27.65 -58.62 -43.47
CA ASP A 820 29.02 -58.61 -42.94
C ASP A 820 29.18 -59.60 -41.77
N GLN A 821 30.26 -60.39 -41.77
CA GLN A 821 30.56 -61.29 -40.65
C GLN A 821 31.24 -60.59 -39.46
N GLN A 822 31.89 -59.44 -39.68
CA GLN A 822 32.71 -58.74 -38.68
C GLN A 822 32.26 -57.28 -38.49
N PHE A 823 32.43 -56.76 -37.27
CA PHE A 823 32.19 -55.34 -36.97
C PHE A 823 33.33 -54.49 -37.53
N LYS A 824 32.97 -53.38 -38.17
CA LYS A 824 33.86 -52.30 -38.60
C LYS A 824 33.88 -51.21 -37.53
N SER A 825 35.05 -50.65 -37.26
CA SER A 825 35.24 -49.59 -36.25
C SER A 825 35.50 -48.24 -36.90
N VAL A 826 34.76 -47.22 -36.49
CA VAL A 826 34.94 -45.82 -36.93
C VAL A 826 35.07 -44.93 -35.71
N GLU A 827 36.11 -44.10 -35.68
CA GLU A 827 36.28 -43.09 -34.62
C GLU A 827 35.25 -41.99 -34.81
N MET A 828 34.43 -41.74 -33.78
CA MET A 828 33.46 -40.65 -33.83
C MET A 828 34.19 -39.31 -33.67
N LYS A 829 33.82 -38.32 -34.49
CA LYS A 829 34.43 -36.99 -34.42
C LYS A 829 33.77 -36.19 -33.30
N HIS A 830 34.57 -35.67 -32.37
CA HIS A 830 34.11 -34.70 -31.37
C HIS A 830 33.75 -33.39 -32.05
N VAL A 831 32.55 -32.87 -31.77
CA VAL A 831 32.03 -31.63 -32.38
C VAL A 831 31.96 -30.50 -31.35
N ALA A 832 31.20 -30.67 -30.27
CA ALA A 832 31.05 -29.67 -29.22
C ALA A 832 30.58 -30.31 -27.90
N LEU A 833 31.13 -29.88 -26.76
CA LEU A 833 30.67 -30.24 -25.40
C LEU A 833 30.49 -31.73 -25.08
N GLY A 834 31.16 -32.61 -25.84
CA GLY A 834 31.05 -34.06 -25.65
C GLY A 834 30.08 -34.73 -26.61
N LEU A 835 29.51 -33.97 -27.56
CA LEU A 835 28.73 -34.48 -28.68
C LEU A 835 29.68 -34.99 -29.76
N TYR A 836 29.61 -36.30 -30.02
CA TYR A 836 30.36 -37.01 -31.04
C TYR A 836 29.43 -37.41 -32.18
N VAL A 837 29.96 -37.37 -33.41
CA VAL A 837 29.22 -37.78 -34.61
C VAL A 837 30.03 -38.79 -35.42
N ALA A 838 29.35 -39.85 -35.87
CA ALA A 838 29.82 -40.74 -36.93
C ALA A 838 28.87 -40.73 -38.11
N ASN A 839 29.42 -40.84 -39.32
CA ASN A 839 28.66 -40.93 -40.55
C ASN A 839 28.91 -42.27 -41.24
N ILE A 840 27.83 -42.95 -41.62
CA ILE A 840 27.86 -44.28 -42.24
C ILE A 840 27.05 -44.24 -43.52
N ILE A 841 27.58 -44.82 -44.58
CA ILE A 841 26.84 -44.96 -45.84
C ILE A 841 25.83 -46.09 -45.67
N MET A 842 24.55 -45.76 -45.86
CA MET A 842 23.42 -46.67 -45.76
C MET A 842 22.42 -46.43 -46.90
N PHE A 843 21.93 -47.49 -47.51
CA PHE A 843 20.84 -47.47 -48.49
C PHE A 843 19.50 -47.77 -47.83
N TYR A 844 18.42 -47.47 -48.55
CA TYR A 844 17.05 -47.74 -48.09
C TYR A 844 16.87 -49.22 -47.76
N ASN A 845 16.27 -49.50 -46.60
CA ASN A 845 16.02 -50.83 -46.03
C ASN A 845 17.28 -51.61 -45.58
N GLU A 846 18.46 -51.01 -45.55
CA GLU A 846 19.62 -51.63 -44.90
C GLU A 846 19.53 -51.55 -43.37
N GLU A 847 19.87 -52.66 -42.70
CA GLU A 847 19.95 -52.77 -41.25
C GLU A 847 21.42 -52.73 -40.79
N ILE A 848 21.67 -51.95 -39.73
CA ILE A 848 22.94 -51.89 -39.01
C ILE A 848 22.73 -52.32 -37.57
N GLN A 849 23.58 -53.25 -37.14
CA GLN A 849 23.84 -53.56 -35.73
C GLN A 849 25.06 -52.76 -35.29
N TYR A 850 24.94 -51.97 -34.22
CA TYR A 850 26.06 -51.17 -33.72
C TYR A 850 26.20 -51.20 -32.20
N TYR A 851 27.41 -50.90 -31.73
CA TYR A 851 27.70 -50.56 -30.34
C TYR A 851 28.79 -49.50 -30.27
N ILE A 852 28.79 -48.73 -29.18
CA ILE A 852 29.69 -47.59 -28.96
C ILE A 852 30.56 -47.87 -27.74
N GLU A 853 31.86 -47.64 -27.91
CA GLU A 853 32.89 -47.80 -26.90
C GLU A 853 33.50 -46.45 -26.51
N ASP A 854 33.57 -46.21 -25.21
CA ASP A 854 34.33 -45.13 -24.60
C ASP A 854 35.71 -45.65 -24.18
N ILE A 855 36.78 -45.00 -24.67
CA ILE A 855 38.15 -45.30 -24.28
C ILE A 855 38.68 -44.13 -23.45
N ASP A 856 38.99 -44.40 -22.17
CA ASP A 856 39.61 -43.42 -21.27
C ASP A 856 41.12 -43.28 -21.53
N THR A 857 41.74 -42.26 -20.91
CA THR A 857 43.18 -41.97 -21.00
C THR A 857 44.08 -43.13 -20.52
N GLU A 858 43.54 -44.08 -19.76
CA GLU A 858 44.21 -45.31 -19.30
C GLU A 858 43.96 -46.53 -20.21
N ASN A 859 43.37 -46.34 -21.41
CA ASN A 859 42.99 -47.40 -22.37
C ASN A 859 41.96 -48.42 -21.84
N MET A 860 41.22 -48.07 -20.79
CA MET A 860 40.06 -48.87 -20.35
C MET A 860 38.89 -48.65 -21.32
N VAL A 861 38.28 -49.75 -21.77
CA VAL A 861 37.20 -49.77 -22.76
C VAL A 861 35.87 -50.08 -22.07
N ASP A 862 34.93 -49.14 -22.15
CA ASP A 862 33.55 -49.33 -21.66
C ASP A 862 32.56 -49.34 -22.83
N ILE A 863 31.82 -50.43 -23.00
CA ILE A 863 30.70 -50.51 -23.96
C ILE A 863 29.46 -49.88 -23.32
N LYS A 864 29.00 -48.76 -23.88
CA LYS A 864 27.95 -47.93 -23.25
C LYS A 864 26.58 -48.02 -23.91
N SER A 865 26.54 -48.20 -25.23
CA SER A 865 25.28 -48.26 -25.98
C SER A 865 25.37 -49.24 -27.13
N SER A 866 24.34 -50.04 -27.33
CA SER A 866 24.18 -50.94 -28.47
C SER A 866 22.79 -50.81 -29.05
N GLY A 867 22.64 -50.93 -30.37
CA GLY A 867 21.35 -50.76 -31.02
C GLY A 867 21.26 -51.40 -32.40
N LEU A 868 20.02 -51.42 -32.89
CA LEU A 868 19.65 -51.81 -34.24
C LEU A 868 19.06 -50.59 -34.94
N PHE A 869 19.54 -50.27 -36.15
CA PHE A 869 19.02 -49.18 -36.96
C PHE A 869 18.71 -49.66 -38.37
N VAL A 870 17.49 -49.46 -38.84
CA VAL A 870 17.07 -49.73 -40.21
C VAL A 870 16.80 -48.41 -40.90
N LYS A 871 17.44 -48.15 -42.04
CA LYS A 871 17.22 -46.90 -42.78
C LYS A 871 15.91 -46.96 -43.55
N LYS A 872 14.94 -46.12 -43.16
CA LYS A 872 13.63 -45.99 -43.82
C LYS A 872 13.35 -44.61 -44.41
N ASP A 873 14.20 -43.64 -44.10
CA ASP A 873 14.03 -42.26 -44.57
C ASP A 873 14.92 -41.99 -45.79
N ILE A 874 14.37 -41.27 -46.77
CA ILE A 874 15.06 -40.86 -48.00
C ILE A 874 14.96 -39.35 -48.14
N ILE A 875 16.05 -38.72 -48.58
CA ILE A 875 16.09 -37.29 -48.92
C ILE A 875 15.36 -37.10 -50.26
N GLU A 876 14.41 -36.16 -50.35
CA GLU A 876 13.58 -35.93 -51.55
C GLU A 876 14.40 -35.87 -52.86
N GLN A 877 13.84 -36.46 -53.92
CA GLN A 877 14.48 -36.59 -55.24
C GLN A 877 14.78 -35.23 -55.87
N GLN A 878 16.06 -35.00 -56.18
CA GLN A 878 16.54 -33.78 -56.85
C GLN A 878 16.32 -33.82 -58.37
N LYS A 879 16.45 -32.67 -59.06
CA LYS A 879 16.36 -32.54 -60.53
C LYS A 879 17.40 -33.36 -61.31
N LEU A 880 18.48 -33.79 -60.66
CA LEU A 880 19.53 -34.65 -61.21
C LEU A 880 19.60 -35.93 -60.38
N GLU A 881 19.12 -37.02 -60.96
CA GLU A 881 19.06 -38.35 -60.36
C GLU A 881 20.48 -38.96 -60.33
N SER A 882 21.00 -39.27 -59.14
CA SER A 882 22.31 -39.91 -58.99
C SER A 882 22.18 -41.43 -59.01
N LEU A 883 23.30 -42.14 -59.29
CA LEU A 883 23.33 -43.60 -59.19
C LEU A 883 22.90 -44.11 -57.80
N PHE A 884 23.16 -43.35 -56.74
CA PHE A 884 22.77 -43.70 -55.38
C PHE A 884 21.26 -43.59 -55.13
N ASP A 885 20.59 -42.61 -55.75
CA ASP A 885 19.14 -42.46 -55.64
C ASP A 885 18.41 -43.56 -56.39
N LEU A 886 18.97 -44.00 -57.52
CA LEU A 886 18.47 -45.15 -58.26
C LEU A 886 18.57 -46.44 -57.44
N ILE A 887 19.66 -46.65 -56.68
CA ILE A 887 19.80 -47.79 -55.76
C ILE A 887 18.70 -47.75 -54.68
N ASN A 888 18.49 -46.59 -54.04
CA ASN A 888 17.41 -46.45 -53.06
C ASN A 888 16.03 -46.71 -53.69
N THR A 889 15.79 -46.20 -54.90
CA THR A 889 14.51 -46.39 -55.62
C THR A 889 14.29 -47.85 -56.04
N ILE A 890 15.37 -48.58 -56.37
CA ILE A 890 15.34 -50.02 -56.62
C ILE A 890 14.93 -50.77 -55.34
N GLU A 891 15.52 -50.45 -54.19
CA GLU A 891 15.18 -51.09 -52.91
C GLU A 891 13.74 -50.80 -52.47
N ILE A 892 13.25 -49.56 -52.64
CA ILE A 892 11.83 -49.23 -52.41
C ILE A 892 10.92 -50.04 -53.33
N SER A 893 11.24 -50.11 -54.63
CA SER A 893 10.41 -50.83 -55.61
C SER A 893 10.37 -52.34 -55.33
N LYS A 894 11.46 -52.90 -54.79
CA LYS A 894 11.51 -54.28 -54.27
C LYS A 894 10.60 -54.46 -53.04
N GLU A 895 10.64 -53.55 -52.07
CA GLU A 895 9.80 -53.61 -50.86
C GLU A 895 8.31 -53.47 -51.20
N LEU A 896 7.95 -52.50 -52.06
CA LEU A 896 6.57 -52.26 -52.52
C LEU A 896 6.04 -53.32 -53.50
N LYS A 897 6.90 -54.25 -53.95
CA LYS A 897 6.61 -55.28 -54.98
C LYS A 897 6.10 -54.72 -56.32
N ASP A 898 6.51 -53.50 -56.67
CA ASP A 898 6.19 -52.90 -57.98
C ASP A 898 7.23 -53.33 -59.02
N ILE A 899 6.95 -54.47 -59.66
CA ILE A 899 7.80 -55.09 -60.67
C ILE A 899 8.00 -54.18 -61.89
N THR A 900 6.99 -53.37 -62.25
CA THR A 900 7.05 -52.50 -63.43
C THR A 900 7.97 -51.30 -63.23
N SER A 901 7.88 -50.65 -62.07
CA SER A 901 8.77 -49.56 -61.71
C SER A 901 10.19 -50.08 -61.47
N LEU A 902 10.33 -51.24 -60.80
CA LEU A 902 11.62 -51.90 -60.56
C LEU A 902 12.40 -52.14 -61.85
N HIS A 903 11.78 -52.79 -62.86
CA HIS A 903 12.45 -53.06 -64.14
C HIS A 903 12.91 -51.78 -64.84
N ARG A 904 12.07 -50.74 -64.85
CA ARG A 904 12.42 -49.44 -65.45
C ARG A 904 13.60 -48.77 -64.75
N THR A 905 13.60 -48.74 -63.42
CA THR A 905 14.71 -48.15 -62.64
C THR A 905 16.01 -48.94 -62.77
N VAL A 906 15.95 -50.28 -62.84
CA VAL A 906 17.14 -51.12 -63.05
C VAL A 906 17.74 -50.91 -64.44
N GLU A 907 16.92 -50.87 -65.49
CA GLU A 907 17.39 -50.53 -66.84
C GLU A 907 18.00 -49.12 -66.90
N HIS A 908 17.40 -48.17 -66.18
CA HIS A 908 17.93 -46.81 -66.09
C HIS A 908 19.30 -46.77 -65.39
N TYR A 909 19.44 -47.48 -64.26
CA TYR A 909 20.69 -47.62 -63.52
C TYR A 909 21.80 -48.25 -64.37
N ILE A 910 21.51 -49.32 -65.11
CA ILE A 910 22.47 -50.00 -66.00
C ILE A 910 22.95 -49.05 -67.12
N ASN A 911 22.03 -48.28 -67.71
CA ASN A 911 22.35 -47.35 -68.79
C ASN A 911 23.21 -46.15 -68.32
N ILE A 912 23.04 -45.69 -67.09
CA ILE A 912 23.86 -44.61 -66.52
C ILE A 912 25.21 -45.14 -66.06
N SER A 913 25.22 -46.25 -65.32
CA SER A 913 26.46 -46.87 -64.82
C SER A 913 27.40 -47.29 -65.96
N SER A 914 26.87 -47.83 -67.07
CA SER A 914 27.68 -48.13 -68.27
C SER A 914 28.31 -46.88 -68.89
N LYS A 915 27.58 -45.77 -69.00
CA LYS A 915 28.10 -44.48 -69.48
C LYS A 915 29.15 -43.86 -68.56
N GLU A 916 29.01 -44.05 -67.24
CA GLU A 916 30.03 -43.60 -66.28
C GLU A 916 31.27 -44.47 -66.29
N ILE A 917 31.11 -45.78 -66.42
CA ILE A 917 32.23 -46.72 -66.60
C ILE A 917 33.00 -46.38 -67.89
N GLU A 918 32.32 -46.10 -69.00
CA GLU A 918 32.96 -45.65 -70.26
C GLU A 918 33.73 -44.33 -70.10
N LYS A 919 33.25 -43.39 -69.28
CA LYS A 919 33.99 -42.15 -68.97
C LYS A 919 35.26 -42.43 -68.14
N ILE A 920 35.24 -43.42 -67.25
CA ILE A 920 36.37 -43.80 -66.41
C ILE A 920 37.42 -44.58 -67.21
N THR A 921 37.03 -45.37 -68.22
CA THR A 921 37.98 -46.05 -69.12
C THR A 921 38.60 -45.13 -70.19
N ILE A 922 38.08 -43.90 -70.36
CA ILE A 922 38.61 -42.88 -71.28
C ILE A 922 39.53 -41.86 -70.58
N LEU A 923 39.58 -41.86 -69.23
CA LEU A 923 40.56 -41.13 -68.40
C LEU A 923 41.73 -42.04 -68.02
#